data_AF-A0AAD9Z0T4-F1
#
_entry.id   AF-A0AAD9Z0T4-F1
#
_cell.length_a   1.000
_cell.length_b   1.000
_cell.length_c   1.000
_cell.angle_alpha   90.00
_cell.angle_beta   90.00
_cell.angle_gamma   90.00
#
_symmetry.space_group_name_H-M   'P 1'
#
loop_
_entity.id
_entity.type
_entity.pdbx_description
1 polymer ?
#
loop_
_entity_poly.entity_id
_entity_poly.type
_entity_poly.pdbx_seq_one_letter_code
_entity_poly.pdbx_strand_id
1 'polypeptide(L)'
;MAISACVAQRLSCQACDQDEKVVVFVGCTANGKSSLIRSALEYAGHKVEADSVEVGFGNKSTTKTVSSYQITVDIKDHYLKDNDGGIVEADEDTDLYDLEPVSSRSNRHIHILMLDTPGLDDSENLKEEEARKEIPSTEDSLQMRTVDENHKFAVLKALAELEKVHSVCFVLSIENTLGDATQRVIREYLAIFGKSKLNTKYHFAHTYINVENMFSSKALERPRIIEETFGIKEGQMKHHFIDNLPLHDDPVSKHFADSALSKLMKSVWGEIGQPTSHFCYPKSDAHKTMDEDLIGSVDVLEHFYKKQIADLEEKIPQFEASKRPLESRREVEKTSWSKLHLRFVELDTEELVEVGYQYKQEGSHLFSRTKLCFSLTAKAPIRDYKLSGKPGCVWSGTQNIKKGVHECCYWIYTLMGWKKEALEAELTRVRKEKDEAWSEYESTKTKVEELENKIKEADDDIALHTNNLEVLNRVRDIIRTDHISIEDIRTYSQYFAVPDICCYTIDQRTPFFPQTLLPYTNIHLSDVSEEYASKVAGISNALQLCSATLEALNLDLQRKKDVSDQLDALRIAVMNGITVNEAKNAESQRWEPKSNLDLLSPPDHAEVAKHLNELQSGLKVCLNGGDDLAFASLEEENERLRARVEVLARAIEQIGILVKANRDVRMKWKGIESDHKASLEAAKVVVALPSRNLMTIGQFTLMRKAIDEYGPESRKPWERLFNSWREVQKYGLGESSSDRC
;
A
#
# COMPACT_ATOMS: atom_id res chain seq x y z
N MET A 1 1.00 -9.24 -10.26
CA MET A 1 -0.15 -10.13 -10.55
C MET A 1 0.24 -11.56 -10.97
N ALA A 2 1.49 -11.87 -11.32
CA ALA A 2 1.90 -13.26 -11.63
C ALA A 2 1.89 -14.21 -10.42
N ILE A 3 2.15 -13.72 -9.19
CA ILE A 3 2.17 -14.58 -7.99
C ILE A 3 0.75 -14.90 -7.50
N SER A 4 -0.14 -13.90 -7.41
CA SER A 4 -1.51 -14.10 -6.91
C SER A 4 -2.39 -15.01 -7.78
N ALA A 5 -2.14 -15.10 -9.10
CA ALA A 5 -2.87 -16.05 -9.96
C ALA A 5 -2.26 -17.47 -9.93
N CYS A 6 -0.97 -17.61 -9.61
CA CYS A 6 -0.29 -18.91 -9.53
C CYS A 6 -0.50 -19.60 -8.17
N VAL A 7 -0.60 -18.84 -7.06
CA VAL A 7 -0.74 -19.40 -5.70
C VAL A 7 -2.10 -20.08 -5.46
N ALA A 8 -3.10 -19.88 -6.32
CA ALA A 8 -4.45 -20.42 -6.15
C ALA A 8 -4.63 -21.89 -6.60
N GLN A 9 -3.64 -22.51 -7.26
CA GLN A 9 -3.62 -23.95 -7.52
C GLN A 9 -2.51 -24.60 -6.68
N ARG A 10 -2.76 -24.74 -5.36
CA ARG A 10 -1.93 -25.63 -4.54
C ARG A 10 -2.07 -27.04 -5.10
N LEU A 11 -1.03 -27.53 -5.76
CA LEU A 11 -0.89 -28.93 -6.15
C LEU A 11 -0.65 -29.75 -4.88
N SER A 12 -1.65 -29.90 -4.02
CA SER A 12 -1.69 -31.06 -3.15
C SER A 12 -1.85 -32.24 -4.08
N CYS A 13 -0.78 -33.00 -4.30
CA CYS A 13 -0.87 -34.24 -5.05
C CYS A 13 -1.87 -35.14 -4.32
N GLN A 14 -3.09 -35.24 -4.86
CA GLN A 14 -4.18 -36.06 -4.30
C GLN A 14 -3.78 -37.53 -4.14
N ALA A 15 -2.68 -37.95 -4.76
CA ALA A 15 -2.16 -39.31 -4.69
C ALA A 15 -1.19 -39.56 -3.52
N CYS A 16 -0.59 -38.53 -2.90
CA CYS A 16 0.45 -38.74 -1.88
C CYS A 16 0.33 -37.91 -0.58
N ASP A 17 -0.62 -36.97 -0.49
CA ASP A 17 -0.83 -36.10 0.69
C ASP A 17 0.43 -35.37 1.21
N GLN A 18 1.47 -35.24 0.38
CA GLN A 18 2.69 -34.53 0.76
C GLN A 18 2.50 -33.01 0.68
N ASP A 19 2.89 -32.33 1.75
CA ASP A 19 3.01 -30.87 1.78
C ASP A 19 4.07 -30.41 0.76
N GLU A 20 3.72 -29.40 -0.05
CA GLU A 20 4.65 -28.73 -0.96
C GLU A 20 5.78 -28.02 -0.19
N LYS A 21 7.03 -28.31 -0.59
CA LYS A 21 8.24 -27.74 0.00
C LYS A 21 8.60 -26.42 -0.66
N VAL A 22 8.44 -25.32 0.06
CA VAL A 22 8.87 -23.97 -0.37
C VAL A 22 10.36 -23.76 -0.07
N VAL A 23 11.15 -23.50 -1.11
CA VAL A 23 12.60 -23.23 -1.02
C VAL A 23 12.95 -21.88 -1.63
N VAL A 24 13.66 -21.04 -0.87
CA VAL A 24 14.12 -19.72 -1.31
C VAL A 24 15.58 -19.78 -1.72
N PHE A 25 15.91 -19.37 -2.94
CA PHE A 25 17.29 -19.34 -3.44
C PHE A 25 17.86 -17.93 -3.33
N VAL A 26 18.81 -17.72 -2.42
CA VAL A 26 19.42 -16.40 -2.14
C VAL A 26 20.89 -16.41 -2.54
N GLY A 27 21.37 -15.34 -3.17
CA GLY A 27 22.79 -15.23 -3.56
C GLY A 27 23.07 -14.01 -4.43
N CYS A 28 24.35 -13.67 -4.58
CA CYS A 28 24.80 -12.56 -5.43
C CYS A 28 24.52 -12.82 -6.93
N THR A 29 24.63 -11.78 -7.74
CA THR A 29 24.62 -11.88 -9.20
C THR A 29 25.76 -12.79 -9.66
N ALA A 30 25.54 -13.59 -10.72
CA ALA A 30 26.51 -14.55 -11.26
C ALA A 30 26.97 -15.70 -10.32
N ASN A 31 26.31 -15.92 -9.18
CA ASN A 31 26.55 -17.11 -8.35
C ASN A 31 25.81 -18.38 -8.86
N GLY A 32 25.22 -18.39 -10.06
CA GLY A 32 24.60 -19.59 -10.62
C GLY A 32 23.20 -19.96 -10.09
N LYS A 33 22.44 -19.04 -9.48
CA LYS A 33 21.06 -19.29 -8.98
C LYS A 33 20.12 -19.84 -10.05
N SER A 34 19.93 -19.09 -11.14
CA SER A 34 19.00 -19.48 -12.20
C SER A 34 19.49 -20.73 -12.95
N SER A 35 20.80 -20.93 -13.10
CA SER A 35 21.39 -22.16 -13.63
C SER A 35 21.14 -23.39 -12.73
N LEU A 36 21.18 -23.22 -11.40
CA LEU A 36 20.84 -24.27 -10.44
C LEU A 36 19.36 -24.65 -10.55
N ILE A 37 18.46 -23.66 -10.66
CA ILE A 37 17.02 -23.89 -10.85
C ILE A 37 16.76 -24.61 -12.17
N ARG A 38 17.41 -24.20 -13.27
CA ARG A 38 17.37 -24.89 -14.55
C ARG A 38 17.82 -26.35 -14.41
N SER A 39 18.94 -26.60 -13.74
CA SER A 39 19.45 -27.95 -13.51
C SER A 39 18.46 -28.82 -12.72
N ALA A 40 17.80 -28.24 -11.71
CA ALA A 40 16.75 -28.94 -10.95
C ALA A 40 15.52 -29.27 -11.81
N LEU A 41 15.13 -28.38 -12.73
CA LEU A 41 14.04 -28.62 -13.70
C LEU A 41 14.40 -29.74 -14.68
N GLU A 42 15.62 -29.73 -15.21
CA GLU A 42 16.11 -30.78 -16.12
C GLU A 42 16.19 -32.14 -15.43
N TYR A 43 16.68 -32.18 -14.18
CA TYR A 43 16.73 -33.39 -13.35
C TYR A 43 15.33 -34.02 -13.15
N ALA A 44 14.33 -33.16 -12.97
CA ALA A 44 12.93 -33.54 -12.83
C ALA A 44 12.25 -33.95 -14.17
N GLY A 45 12.91 -33.72 -15.31
CA GLY A 45 12.39 -34.03 -16.65
C GLY A 45 11.58 -32.91 -17.31
N HIS A 46 11.56 -31.72 -16.73
CA HIS A 46 10.84 -30.53 -17.22
C HIS A 46 11.70 -29.69 -18.17
N LYS A 47 12.09 -30.25 -19.32
CA LYS A 47 13.01 -29.58 -20.26
C LYS A 47 12.47 -28.27 -20.83
N VAL A 48 11.17 -28.21 -21.14
CA VAL A 48 10.55 -27.02 -21.75
C VAL A 48 10.54 -25.85 -20.76
N GLU A 49 10.21 -26.13 -19.50
CA GLU A 49 10.25 -25.15 -18.42
C GLU A 49 11.68 -24.76 -18.07
N ALA A 50 12.63 -25.71 -18.11
CA ALA A 50 14.05 -25.42 -17.92
C ALA A 50 14.59 -24.43 -18.97
N ASP A 51 14.20 -24.60 -20.24
CA ASP A 51 14.59 -23.69 -21.34
C ASP A 51 13.94 -22.30 -21.22
N SER A 52 12.86 -22.17 -20.45
CA SER A 52 12.21 -20.88 -20.17
C SER A 52 12.89 -20.07 -19.05
N VAL A 53 13.78 -20.68 -18.28
CA VAL A 53 14.54 -19.99 -17.22
C VAL A 53 15.59 -19.08 -17.86
N GLU A 54 15.43 -17.77 -17.70
CA GLU A 54 16.41 -16.80 -18.19
C GLU A 54 17.71 -16.89 -17.38
N VAL A 55 18.77 -17.41 -18.01
CA VAL A 55 20.13 -17.43 -17.43
C VAL A 55 20.91 -16.24 -17.99
N GLY A 56 21.24 -15.30 -17.12
CA GLY A 56 22.04 -14.13 -17.46
C GLY A 56 23.51 -14.42 -17.74
N PHE A 57 24.09 -13.67 -18.68
CA PHE A 57 25.54 -13.62 -18.91
C PHE A 57 26.08 -12.25 -18.46
N GLY A 58 26.80 -12.20 -17.33
CA GLY A 58 27.52 -11.00 -16.86
C GLY A 58 27.08 -10.45 -15.48
N ASN A 59 27.53 -9.22 -15.18
CA ASN A 59 27.43 -8.60 -13.84
C ASN A 59 26.09 -7.87 -13.54
N LYS A 60 25.12 -7.93 -14.46
CA LYS A 60 23.79 -7.32 -14.27
C LYS A 60 22.80 -8.39 -13.89
N SER A 61 21.95 -8.14 -12.88
CA SER A 61 20.91 -9.08 -12.53
C SER A 61 19.91 -9.19 -13.68
N THR A 62 19.75 -10.39 -14.24
CA THR A 62 18.71 -10.68 -15.26
C THR A 62 17.36 -10.86 -14.56
N THR A 63 17.36 -11.48 -13.39
CA THR A 63 16.20 -11.57 -12.49
C THR A 63 16.04 -10.28 -11.68
N LYS A 64 15.10 -9.42 -12.06
CA LYS A 64 14.75 -8.20 -11.30
C LYS A 64 13.54 -8.37 -10.38
N THR A 65 12.76 -9.43 -10.59
CA THR A 65 11.57 -9.78 -9.80
C THR A 65 11.69 -11.22 -9.31
N VAL A 66 11.12 -11.52 -8.14
CA VAL A 66 11.06 -12.89 -7.64
C VAL A 66 10.25 -13.76 -8.61
N SER A 67 10.85 -14.85 -9.08
CA SER A 67 10.19 -15.80 -9.97
C SER A 67 9.95 -17.11 -9.23
N SER A 68 8.84 -17.79 -9.54
CA SER A 68 8.43 -19.01 -8.84
C SER A 68 8.31 -20.18 -9.80
N TYR A 69 8.91 -21.31 -9.45
CA TYR A 69 8.89 -22.54 -10.24
C TYR A 69 8.36 -23.69 -9.38
N GLN A 70 7.25 -24.26 -9.79
CA GLN A 70 6.58 -25.34 -9.06
C GLN A 70 6.77 -26.65 -9.83
N ILE A 71 7.40 -27.64 -9.20
CA ILE A 71 7.68 -28.94 -9.83
C ILE A 71 7.52 -30.13 -8.88
N THR A 72 7.34 -31.31 -9.46
CA THR A 72 7.44 -32.58 -8.76
C THR A 72 8.71 -33.28 -9.19
N VAL A 73 9.57 -33.62 -8.23
CA VAL A 73 10.87 -34.24 -8.49
C VAL A 73 10.84 -35.67 -8.00
N ASP A 74 11.03 -36.64 -8.90
CA ASP A 74 11.32 -38.02 -8.54
C ASP A 74 12.79 -38.12 -8.10
N ILE A 75 13.02 -38.36 -6.82
CA ILE A 75 14.35 -38.46 -6.25
C ILE A 75 14.95 -39.81 -6.70
N LYS A 76 16.14 -39.77 -7.30
CA LYS A 76 16.87 -40.97 -7.75
C LYS A 76 18.07 -41.25 -6.84
N ASP A 77 18.47 -42.51 -6.75
CA ASP A 77 19.70 -42.93 -6.10
C ASP A 77 20.79 -43.09 -7.17
N HIS A 78 21.93 -42.46 -6.96
CA HIS A 78 23.05 -42.42 -7.89
C HIS A 78 24.26 -43.09 -7.24
N TYR A 79 24.90 -44.01 -7.95
CA TYR A 79 26.13 -44.69 -7.54
C TYR A 79 27.05 -44.91 -8.74
N LEU A 80 28.35 -44.99 -8.47
CA LEU A 80 29.37 -45.38 -9.45
C LEU A 80 29.65 -46.87 -9.32
N LYS A 81 29.85 -47.56 -10.44
CA LYS A 81 30.27 -48.96 -10.46
C LYS A 81 31.67 -49.11 -11.02
N ASP A 82 32.46 -49.99 -10.42
CA ASP A 82 33.69 -50.47 -11.03
C ASP A 82 33.43 -51.47 -12.17
N ASN A 83 34.50 -51.88 -12.84
CA ASN A 83 34.47 -52.90 -13.90
C ASN A 83 33.96 -54.27 -13.43
N ASP A 84 33.99 -54.55 -12.13
CA ASP A 84 33.48 -55.78 -11.51
C ASP A 84 32.00 -55.65 -11.09
N GLY A 85 31.39 -54.48 -11.31
CA GLY A 85 30.01 -54.15 -10.95
C GLY A 85 29.78 -53.80 -9.48
N GLY A 86 30.86 -53.67 -8.69
CA GLY A 86 30.85 -53.21 -7.31
C GLY A 86 30.58 -51.71 -7.20
N ILE A 87 29.86 -51.29 -6.16
CA ILE A 87 29.59 -49.87 -5.91
C ILE A 87 30.81 -49.24 -5.25
N VAL A 88 31.31 -48.14 -5.83
CA VAL A 88 32.51 -47.42 -5.35
C VAL A 88 32.14 -45.99 -4.97
N GLU A 89 32.77 -45.47 -3.91
CA GLU A 89 32.73 -44.05 -3.56
C GLU A 89 33.92 -43.34 -4.21
N ALA A 90 33.67 -42.23 -4.90
CA ALA A 90 34.71 -41.44 -5.55
C ALA A 90 35.55 -40.66 -4.51
N ASP A 91 36.87 -40.75 -4.61
CA ASP A 91 37.84 -39.94 -3.88
C ASP A 91 38.87 -39.28 -4.83
N GLU A 92 39.83 -38.54 -4.27
CA GLU A 92 40.87 -37.82 -5.04
C GLU A 92 41.79 -38.74 -5.85
N ASP A 93 41.96 -39.98 -5.41
CA ASP A 93 42.86 -40.97 -6.03
C ASP A 93 42.12 -41.89 -7.03
N THR A 94 40.80 -41.75 -7.15
CA THR A 94 39.96 -42.58 -8.02
C THR A 94 39.98 -42.07 -9.47
N ASP A 95 40.31 -42.93 -10.44
CA ASP A 95 40.10 -42.61 -11.86
C ASP A 95 38.61 -42.72 -12.20
N LEU A 96 37.94 -41.57 -12.27
CA LEU A 96 36.49 -41.48 -12.42
C LEU A 96 36.00 -41.91 -13.79
N TYR A 97 36.86 -41.93 -14.81
CA TYR A 97 36.50 -42.35 -16.17
C TYR A 97 36.49 -43.87 -16.34
N ASP A 98 37.08 -44.62 -15.40
CA ASP A 98 37.01 -46.08 -15.36
C ASP A 98 35.73 -46.60 -14.68
N LEU A 99 34.87 -45.70 -14.20
CA LEU A 99 33.64 -46.03 -13.48
C LEU A 99 32.39 -45.85 -14.35
N GLU A 100 31.44 -46.78 -14.20
CA GLU A 100 30.14 -46.70 -14.87
C GLU A 100 29.11 -45.97 -13.97
N PRO A 101 28.58 -44.82 -14.37
CA PRO A 101 27.56 -44.11 -13.61
C PRO A 101 26.19 -44.77 -13.75
N VAL A 102 25.58 -45.13 -12.62
CA VAL A 102 24.26 -45.78 -12.59
C VAL A 102 23.29 -44.99 -11.73
N SER A 103 22.05 -44.90 -12.21
CA SER A 103 20.93 -44.23 -11.52
C SER A 103 19.77 -45.19 -11.34
N SER A 104 19.18 -45.22 -10.14
CA SER A 104 18.03 -46.07 -9.82
C SER A 104 16.90 -45.25 -9.17
N ARG A 105 15.66 -45.75 -9.25
CA ARG A 105 14.50 -45.08 -8.64
C ARG A 105 14.51 -45.30 -7.14
N SER A 106 14.43 -44.22 -6.35
CA SER A 106 14.33 -44.33 -4.88
C SER A 106 12.90 -44.57 -4.38
N ASN A 107 11.90 -44.54 -5.27
CA ASN A 107 10.46 -44.49 -4.97
C ASN A 107 10.04 -43.32 -4.06
N ARG A 108 10.88 -42.28 -3.91
CA ARG A 108 10.54 -41.03 -3.24
C ARG A 108 10.38 -39.93 -4.26
N HIS A 109 9.43 -39.04 -4.02
CA HIS A 109 9.28 -37.79 -4.75
C HIS A 109 9.11 -36.64 -3.76
N ILE A 110 9.28 -35.42 -4.26
CA ILE A 110 9.09 -34.17 -3.54
C ILE A 110 8.33 -33.18 -4.44
N HIS A 111 7.30 -32.55 -3.89
CA HIS A 111 6.68 -31.37 -4.50
C HIS A 111 7.42 -30.15 -3.98
N ILE A 112 8.02 -29.34 -4.87
CA ILE A 112 8.85 -28.21 -4.49
C ILE A 112 8.39 -26.94 -5.22
N LEU A 113 8.26 -25.86 -4.47
CA LEU A 113 8.12 -24.50 -4.98
C LEU A 113 9.46 -23.78 -4.77
N MET A 114 10.17 -23.54 -5.86
CA MET A 114 11.45 -22.84 -5.89
C MET A 114 11.23 -21.36 -6.16
N LEU A 115 11.68 -20.49 -5.26
CA LEU A 115 11.68 -19.04 -5.46
C LEU A 115 13.07 -18.58 -5.89
N ASP A 116 13.20 -18.12 -7.14
CA ASP A 116 14.40 -17.44 -7.64
C ASP A 116 14.36 -15.97 -7.22
N THR A 117 15.32 -15.55 -6.39
CA THR A 117 15.39 -14.16 -5.92
C THR A 117 16.29 -13.30 -6.82
N PRO A 118 16.07 -11.98 -6.89
CA PRO A 118 17.02 -11.08 -7.54
C PRO A 118 18.45 -11.18 -6.97
N GLY A 119 19.46 -10.81 -7.77
CA GLY A 119 20.85 -10.67 -7.31
C GLY A 119 21.03 -9.41 -6.46
N LEU A 120 21.73 -9.52 -5.33
CA LEU A 120 21.84 -8.48 -4.28
C LEU A 120 23.17 -7.72 -4.27
N ASP A 121 23.88 -7.74 -5.41
CA ASP A 121 25.13 -7.01 -5.63
C ASP A 121 25.17 -6.52 -7.08
N ASP A 122 24.07 -5.90 -7.52
CA ASP A 122 23.98 -5.40 -8.89
C ASP A 122 24.82 -4.12 -9.04
N SER A 123 25.61 -4.07 -10.11
CA SER A 123 26.30 -2.86 -10.59
C SER A 123 25.38 -1.64 -10.76
N GLU A 124 24.05 -1.84 -10.84
CA GLU A 124 23.05 -0.76 -10.84
C GLU A 124 23.01 0.03 -9.51
N ASN A 125 23.32 -0.60 -8.35
CA ASN A 125 23.41 0.11 -7.06
C ASN A 125 24.42 1.25 -7.13
N LEU A 126 25.61 1.00 -7.69
CA LEU A 126 26.68 1.98 -7.81
C LEU A 126 26.26 3.18 -8.66
N LYS A 127 25.49 2.93 -9.73
CA LYS A 127 24.98 3.99 -10.61
C LYS A 127 23.87 4.81 -9.95
N GLU A 128 23.01 4.17 -9.17
CA GLU A 128 21.94 4.88 -8.44
C GLU A 128 22.51 5.71 -7.28
N GLU A 129 23.51 5.18 -6.57
CA GLU A 129 24.29 5.94 -5.57
C GLU A 129 25.02 7.13 -6.21
N GLU A 130 25.64 6.96 -7.38
CA GLU A 130 26.29 8.04 -8.14
C GLU A 130 25.28 9.10 -8.62
N ALA A 131 24.12 8.68 -9.14
CA ALA A 131 23.07 9.60 -9.59
C ALA A 131 22.45 10.40 -8.43
N ARG A 132 22.36 9.82 -7.23
CA ARG A 132 21.86 10.52 -6.04
C ARG A 132 22.86 11.52 -5.46
N LYS A 133 24.18 11.29 -5.64
CA LYS A 133 25.22 12.25 -5.25
C LYS A 133 25.16 13.57 -6.03
N GLU A 134 24.53 13.60 -7.21
CA GLU A 134 24.31 14.83 -7.99
C GLU A 134 23.20 15.73 -7.43
N ILE A 135 22.34 15.20 -6.54
CA ILE A 135 21.40 15.99 -5.76
C ILE A 135 22.13 16.42 -4.48
N PRO A 136 22.26 17.73 -4.19
CA PRO A 136 22.93 18.18 -2.97
C PRO A 136 22.06 17.84 -1.75
N SER A 137 22.17 16.62 -1.25
CA SER A 137 21.66 16.21 0.07
C SER A 137 22.80 16.29 1.06
N THR A 138 22.61 17.12 2.08
CA THR A 138 23.60 17.56 3.08
C THR A 138 23.86 16.54 4.20
N GLU A 139 23.39 15.29 4.07
CA GLU A 139 23.63 14.26 5.08
C GLU A 139 24.50 13.12 4.50
N ASP A 140 25.73 13.03 5.01
CA ASP A 140 26.63 11.87 4.95
C ASP A 140 26.08 10.65 5.76
N SER A 141 24.76 10.59 6.01
CA SER A 141 24.12 9.58 6.85
C SER A 141 23.81 8.32 6.02
N LEU A 142 24.54 7.22 6.33
CA LEU A 142 24.22 5.82 6.02
C LEU A 142 23.25 5.61 4.84
N GLN A 143 23.79 5.74 3.62
CA GLN A 143 22.99 5.58 2.41
C GLN A 143 22.39 4.18 2.33
N MET A 144 21.07 4.11 2.41
CA MET A 144 20.33 2.89 2.22
C MET A 144 20.45 2.45 0.75
N ARG A 145 21.02 1.26 0.52
CA ARG A 145 21.16 0.65 -0.82
C ARG A 145 19.78 0.29 -1.36
N THR A 146 19.15 1.24 -2.03
CA THR A 146 17.72 1.18 -2.37
C THR A 146 17.39 -0.02 -3.25
N VAL A 147 18.24 -0.40 -4.21
CA VAL A 147 18.00 -1.61 -5.04
C VAL A 147 18.07 -2.88 -4.18
N ASP A 148 19.09 -3.02 -3.33
CA ASP A 148 19.24 -4.19 -2.46
C ASP A 148 18.07 -4.31 -1.47
N GLU A 149 17.65 -3.21 -0.88
CA GLU A 149 16.47 -3.17 0.00
C GLU A 149 15.19 -3.52 -0.77
N ASN A 150 15.00 -2.97 -1.96
CA ASN A 150 13.87 -3.33 -2.84
C ASN A 150 13.85 -4.83 -3.12
N HIS A 151 15.00 -5.43 -3.43
CA HIS A 151 15.11 -6.86 -3.64
C HIS A 151 14.77 -7.67 -2.38
N LYS A 152 15.27 -7.28 -1.20
CA LYS A 152 14.93 -7.93 0.08
C LYS A 152 13.43 -7.85 0.38
N PHE A 153 12.85 -6.66 0.26
CA PHE A 153 11.42 -6.47 0.51
C PHE A 153 10.56 -7.20 -0.53
N ALA A 154 10.98 -7.31 -1.79
CA ALA A 154 10.30 -8.13 -2.79
C ALA A 154 10.33 -9.62 -2.44
N VAL A 155 11.46 -10.13 -1.95
CA VAL A 155 11.57 -11.51 -1.45
C VAL A 155 10.64 -11.71 -0.26
N LEU A 156 10.67 -10.82 0.72
CA LEU A 156 9.84 -10.92 1.91
C LEU A 156 8.34 -10.77 1.60
N LYS A 157 7.97 -9.94 0.63
CA LYS A 157 6.58 -9.84 0.13
C LYS A 157 6.13 -11.15 -0.50
N ALA A 158 6.95 -11.76 -1.35
CA ALA A 158 6.64 -13.07 -1.92
C ALA A 158 6.50 -14.14 -0.83
N LEU A 159 7.36 -14.10 0.20
CA LEU A 159 7.24 -14.99 1.36
C LEU A 159 6.00 -14.71 2.22
N ALA A 160 5.58 -13.44 2.34
CA ALA A 160 4.39 -13.05 3.07
C ALA A 160 3.09 -13.62 2.45
N GLU A 161 3.09 -13.94 1.16
CA GLU A 161 1.95 -14.55 0.46
C GLU A 161 1.86 -16.07 0.68
N LEU A 162 2.93 -16.70 1.19
CA LEU A 162 2.99 -18.12 1.47
C LEU A 162 2.63 -18.39 2.93
N GLU A 163 2.14 -19.60 3.24
CA GLU A 163 1.85 -20.00 4.64
C GLU A 163 3.09 -20.50 5.38
N LYS A 164 3.97 -21.22 4.68
CA LYS A 164 5.17 -21.82 5.25
C LYS A 164 6.36 -21.70 4.32
N VAL A 165 7.55 -21.55 4.91
CA VAL A 165 8.84 -21.72 4.24
C VAL A 165 9.53 -22.94 4.82
N HIS A 166 10.07 -23.80 3.96
CA HIS A 166 10.70 -25.05 4.40
C HIS A 166 12.21 -24.93 4.48
N SER A 167 12.83 -24.21 3.54
CA SER A 167 14.28 -24.05 3.51
C SER A 167 14.73 -22.77 2.81
N VAL A 168 15.90 -22.29 3.21
CA VAL A 168 16.64 -21.22 2.54
C VAL A 168 17.93 -21.82 2.00
N CYS A 169 18.14 -21.68 0.70
CA CYS A 169 19.32 -22.13 -0.01
C CYS A 169 20.17 -20.93 -0.43
N PHE A 170 21.31 -20.75 0.24
CA PHE A 170 22.33 -19.80 -0.16
C PHE A 170 23.17 -20.37 -1.30
N VAL A 171 23.14 -19.71 -2.46
CA VAL A 171 23.84 -20.14 -3.66
C VAL A 171 25.14 -19.34 -3.82
N LEU A 172 26.25 -20.07 -3.87
CA LEU A 172 27.60 -19.53 -3.88
C LEU A 172 28.41 -20.13 -5.02
N SER A 173 29.06 -19.30 -5.83
CA SER A 173 30.05 -19.81 -6.78
C SER A 173 31.29 -20.30 -6.03
N ILE A 174 31.80 -21.49 -6.40
CA ILE A 174 33.10 -21.96 -5.89
C ILE A 174 34.26 -21.13 -6.46
N GLU A 175 34.09 -20.54 -7.64
CA GLU A 175 35.12 -19.71 -8.29
C GLU A 175 35.34 -18.41 -7.49
N ASN A 176 34.26 -17.86 -6.95
CA ASN A 176 34.31 -16.63 -6.14
C ASN A 176 34.87 -16.91 -4.74
N THR A 177 35.90 -16.16 -4.35
CA THR A 177 36.24 -15.99 -2.92
C THR A 177 35.02 -15.39 -2.21
N LEU A 178 34.83 -15.71 -0.93
CA LEU A 178 33.78 -15.08 -0.12
C LEU A 178 34.15 -13.60 0.10
N GLY A 179 33.99 -12.77 -0.91
CA GLY A 179 34.28 -11.34 -0.84
C GLY A 179 33.31 -10.62 0.09
N ASP A 180 33.67 -9.40 0.50
CA ASP A 180 32.93 -8.61 1.48
C ASP A 180 31.45 -8.43 1.10
N ALA A 181 31.16 -8.21 -0.18
CA ALA A 181 29.79 -8.07 -0.66
C ALA A 181 28.95 -9.34 -0.45
N THR A 182 29.49 -10.52 -0.78
CA THR A 182 28.83 -11.81 -0.56
C THR A 182 28.64 -12.09 0.93
N GLN A 183 29.68 -11.87 1.74
CA GLN A 183 29.58 -12.05 3.19
C GLN A 183 28.52 -11.15 3.82
N ARG A 184 28.50 -9.87 3.41
CA ARG A 184 27.52 -8.88 3.87
C ARG A 184 26.10 -9.30 3.54
N VAL A 185 25.83 -9.66 2.29
CA VAL A 185 24.49 -10.12 1.84
C VAL A 185 24.02 -11.33 2.65
N ILE A 186 24.88 -12.33 2.83
CA ILE A 186 24.53 -13.54 3.59
C ILE A 186 24.26 -13.18 5.05
N ARG A 187 25.10 -12.35 5.69
CA ARG A 187 24.88 -11.89 7.07
C ARG A 187 23.55 -11.14 7.23
N GLU A 188 23.18 -10.30 6.27
CA GLU A 188 21.91 -9.58 6.28
C GLU A 188 20.72 -10.55 6.23
N TYR A 189 20.73 -11.53 5.32
CA TYR A 189 19.66 -12.54 5.24
C TYR A 189 19.63 -13.46 6.45
N LEU A 190 20.77 -13.86 6.98
CA LEU A 190 20.85 -14.60 8.23
C LEU A 190 20.28 -13.79 9.40
N ALA A 191 20.49 -12.47 9.44
CA ALA A 191 19.89 -11.60 10.44
C ALA A 191 18.36 -11.51 10.28
N ILE A 192 17.86 -11.36 9.05
CA ILE A 192 16.41 -11.35 8.74
C ILE A 192 15.76 -12.67 9.19
N PHE A 193 16.31 -13.80 8.77
CA PHE A 193 15.78 -15.12 9.07
C PHE A 193 15.95 -15.50 10.55
N GLY A 194 17.08 -15.12 11.15
CA GLY A 194 17.33 -15.31 12.59
C GLY A 194 16.35 -14.51 13.45
N LYS A 195 16.08 -13.24 13.11
CA LYS A 195 15.11 -12.39 13.83
C LYS A 195 13.68 -12.93 13.71
N SER A 196 13.36 -13.47 12.53
CA SER A 196 12.10 -14.15 12.23
C SER A 196 11.93 -15.49 12.95
N LYS A 197 12.93 -15.90 13.76
CA LYS A 197 12.98 -17.19 14.44
C LYS A 197 12.80 -18.36 13.47
N LEU A 198 13.28 -18.22 12.24
CA LEU A 198 13.36 -19.36 11.35
C LEU A 198 14.40 -20.33 11.92
N ASN A 199 13.94 -21.36 12.62
CA ASN A 199 14.81 -22.33 13.29
C ASN A 199 15.27 -23.40 12.29
N THR A 200 15.67 -22.97 11.09
CA THR A 200 15.98 -23.83 9.92
C THR A 200 17.44 -24.26 9.90
N LYS A 201 17.67 -25.45 9.34
CA LYS A 201 18.96 -25.79 8.73
C LYS A 201 19.10 -24.99 7.44
N TYR A 202 20.18 -24.23 7.31
CA TYR A 202 20.50 -23.49 6.09
C TYR A 202 21.17 -24.40 5.08
N HIS A 203 20.79 -24.28 3.82
CA HIS A 203 21.45 -25.02 2.73
C HIS A 203 22.42 -24.09 2.03
N PHE A 204 23.64 -24.56 1.79
CA PHE A 204 24.65 -23.86 1.02
C PHE A 204 24.91 -24.66 -0.25
N ALA A 205 24.40 -24.18 -1.38
CA ALA A 205 24.66 -24.74 -2.70
C ALA A 205 25.88 -24.07 -3.32
N HIS A 206 26.98 -24.80 -3.40
CA HIS A 206 28.21 -24.38 -4.06
C HIS A 206 28.14 -24.76 -5.53
N THR A 207 28.02 -23.79 -6.42
CA THR A 207 27.87 -23.98 -7.87
C THR A 207 29.23 -23.88 -8.57
N TYR A 208 29.25 -24.26 -9.86
CA TYR A 208 30.45 -24.36 -10.70
C TYR A 208 31.48 -25.37 -10.16
N ILE A 209 31.00 -26.36 -9.41
CA ILE A 209 31.79 -27.53 -9.03
C ILE A 209 31.75 -28.50 -10.20
N ASN A 210 32.89 -29.01 -10.65
CA ASN A 210 32.98 -30.02 -11.68
C ASN A 210 33.89 -31.17 -11.22
N VAL A 211 34.02 -32.19 -12.06
CA VAL A 211 34.85 -33.38 -11.79
C VAL A 211 36.31 -33.00 -11.48
N GLU A 212 36.83 -31.95 -12.11
CA GLU A 212 38.22 -31.51 -11.94
C GLU A 212 38.47 -30.76 -10.62
N ASN A 213 37.47 -30.05 -10.09
CA ASN A 213 37.67 -29.15 -8.96
C ASN A 213 36.98 -29.61 -7.65
N MET A 214 36.16 -30.67 -7.69
CA MET A 214 35.41 -31.12 -6.52
C MET A 214 36.28 -31.65 -5.37
N PHE A 215 37.45 -32.21 -5.69
CA PHE A 215 38.44 -32.67 -4.71
C PHE A 215 39.53 -31.62 -4.44
N SER A 216 39.45 -30.42 -5.05
CA SER A 216 40.40 -29.36 -4.77
C SER A 216 40.34 -28.92 -3.30
N SER A 217 41.48 -28.49 -2.75
CA SER A 217 41.53 -27.92 -1.39
C SER A 217 40.51 -26.81 -1.18
N LYS A 218 40.25 -26.01 -2.21
CA LYS A 218 39.24 -24.94 -2.20
C LYS A 218 37.82 -25.47 -1.94
N ALA A 219 37.43 -26.59 -2.57
CA ALA A 219 36.12 -27.21 -2.38
C ALA A 219 36.02 -27.88 -1.00
N LEU A 220 37.07 -28.62 -0.60
CA LEU A 220 37.13 -29.33 0.68
C LEU A 220 37.12 -28.39 1.90
N GLU A 221 37.81 -27.24 1.83
CA GLU A 221 37.86 -26.26 2.93
C GLU A 221 36.63 -25.34 2.99
N ARG A 222 35.84 -25.26 1.91
CA ARG A 222 34.73 -24.29 1.79
C ARG A 222 33.70 -24.37 2.93
N PRO A 223 33.25 -25.56 3.40
CA PRO A 223 32.32 -25.67 4.53
C PRO A 223 32.86 -24.99 5.79
N ARG A 224 34.09 -25.32 6.17
CA ARG A 224 34.76 -24.76 7.34
C ARG A 224 34.89 -23.24 7.24
N ILE A 225 35.26 -22.71 6.07
CA ILE A 225 35.38 -21.26 5.87
C ILE A 225 34.01 -20.57 6.08
N ILE A 226 32.92 -21.15 5.57
CA ILE A 226 31.57 -20.59 5.76
C ILE A 226 31.18 -20.61 7.24
N GLU A 227 31.41 -21.72 7.93
CA GLU A 227 31.13 -21.85 9.37
C GLU A 227 31.88 -20.80 10.19
N GLU A 228 33.19 -20.64 9.95
CA GLU A 228 34.02 -19.64 10.61
C GLU A 228 33.57 -18.20 10.28
N THR A 229 33.20 -17.93 9.03
CA THR A 229 32.86 -16.57 8.54
C THR A 229 31.51 -16.06 9.07
N PHE A 230 30.53 -16.96 9.23
CA PHE A 230 29.16 -16.60 9.62
C PHE A 230 28.81 -17.01 11.06
N GLY A 231 29.67 -17.77 11.75
CA GLY A 231 29.48 -18.16 13.15
C GLY A 231 28.23 -19.03 13.37
N ILE A 232 27.86 -19.83 12.37
CA ILE A 232 26.70 -20.73 12.44
C ILE A 232 27.14 -22.05 13.06
N LYS A 233 26.33 -22.62 13.97
CA LYS A 233 26.71 -23.83 14.71
C LYS A 233 26.73 -25.06 13.79
N GLU A 234 27.65 -25.97 14.09
CA GLU A 234 27.72 -27.28 13.46
C GLU A 234 26.36 -27.99 13.51
N GLY A 235 25.89 -28.49 12.36
CA GLY A 235 24.58 -29.13 12.21
C GLY A 235 23.40 -28.20 11.86
N GLN A 236 23.60 -26.88 11.88
CA GLN A 236 22.63 -25.90 11.35
C GLN A 236 22.86 -25.59 9.86
N MET A 237 23.91 -26.13 9.25
CA MET A 237 24.23 -25.96 7.84
C MET A 237 24.29 -27.32 7.14
N LYS A 238 23.91 -27.33 5.86
CA LYS A 238 24.14 -28.45 4.96
C LYS A 238 24.76 -27.91 3.68
N HIS A 239 25.92 -28.45 3.31
CA HIS A 239 26.64 -28.06 2.10
C HIS A 239 26.33 -29.03 0.96
N HIS A 240 26.06 -28.48 -0.21
CA HIS A 240 25.78 -29.20 -1.44
C HIS A 240 26.72 -28.68 -2.51
N PHE A 241 27.54 -29.54 -3.09
CA PHE A 241 28.49 -29.17 -4.15
C PHE A 241 27.89 -29.61 -5.48
N ILE A 242 27.50 -28.64 -6.31
CA ILE A 242 26.62 -28.86 -7.46
C ILE A 242 27.33 -28.45 -8.74
N ASP A 243 27.45 -29.40 -9.66
CA ASP A 243 27.73 -29.13 -11.06
C ASP A 243 26.44 -28.67 -11.74
N ASN A 244 26.28 -27.35 -11.86
CA ASN A 244 25.11 -26.70 -12.46
C ASN A 244 25.29 -26.40 -13.95
N LEU A 245 26.41 -26.84 -14.55
CA LEU A 245 26.72 -26.76 -15.97
C LEU A 245 27.43 -28.04 -16.45
N PRO A 246 26.81 -29.22 -16.27
CA PRO A 246 27.48 -30.47 -16.63
C PRO A 246 27.71 -30.56 -18.14
N LEU A 247 28.80 -31.21 -18.52
CA LEU A 247 29.10 -31.50 -19.93
C LEU A 247 28.10 -32.54 -20.43
N HIS A 248 27.24 -32.16 -21.39
CA HIS A 248 26.14 -33.02 -21.86
C HIS A 248 26.60 -34.37 -22.44
N ASP A 249 27.80 -34.41 -23.01
CA ASP A 249 28.39 -35.59 -23.64
C ASP A 249 29.27 -36.42 -22.66
N ASP A 250 29.39 -35.99 -21.40
CA ASP A 250 30.15 -36.71 -20.36
C ASP A 250 29.22 -37.36 -19.32
N PRO A 251 29.10 -38.70 -19.33
CA PRO A 251 28.29 -39.44 -18.36
C PRO A 251 28.70 -39.21 -16.90
N VAL A 252 29.99 -38.96 -16.64
CA VAL A 252 30.54 -38.80 -15.29
C VAL A 252 30.18 -37.42 -14.73
N SER A 253 30.41 -36.33 -15.48
CA SER A 253 29.94 -34.99 -15.11
C SER A 253 28.43 -34.97 -14.84
N LYS A 254 27.63 -35.60 -15.72
CA LYS A 254 26.18 -35.70 -15.51
C LYS A 254 25.81 -36.48 -14.24
N HIS A 255 26.52 -37.57 -13.95
CA HIS A 255 26.31 -38.34 -12.73
C HIS A 255 26.51 -37.49 -11.47
N PHE A 256 27.60 -36.74 -11.39
CA PHE A 256 27.88 -35.90 -10.24
C PHE A 256 26.88 -34.75 -10.09
N ALA A 257 26.46 -34.12 -11.19
CA ALA A 257 25.38 -33.13 -11.19
C ALA A 257 24.07 -33.72 -10.62
N ASP A 258 23.61 -34.84 -11.18
CA ASP A 258 22.37 -35.50 -10.77
C ASP A 258 22.45 -36.02 -9.32
N SER A 259 23.60 -36.56 -8.91
CA SER A 259 23.87 -37.03 -7.54
C SER A 259 23.81 -35.88 -6.53
N ALA A 260 24.42 -34.74 -6.85
CA ALA A 260 24.39 -33.56 -6.01
C ALA A 260 22.98 -32.97 -5.87
N LEU A 261 22.23 -32.87 -6.97
CA LEU A 261 20.82 -32.45 -6.95
C LEU A 261 19.97 -33.43 -6.14
N SER A 262 20.15 -34.74 -6.30
CA SER A 262 19.47 -35.75 -5.48
C SER A 262 19.74 -35.55 -3.98
N LYS A 263 21.00 -35.29 -3.59
CA LYS A 263 21.38 -35.01 -2.19
C LYS A 263 20.69 -33.74 -1.68
N LEU A 264 20.64 -32.67 -2.47
CA LEU A 264 19.91 -31.44 -2.13
C LEU A 264 18.41 -31.72 -1.94
N MET A 265 17.77 -32.44 -2.87
CA MET A 265 16.34 -32.75 -2.81
C MET A 265 16.00 -33.65 -1.62
N LYS A 266 16.80 -34.69 -1.34
CA LYS A 266 16.66 -35.53 -0.13
C LYS A 266 16.78 -34.70 1.14
N SER A 267 17.70 -33.75 1.15
CA SER A 267 17.90 -32.85 2.27
C SER A 267 16.69 -31.96 2.51
N VAL A 268 16.15 -31.34 1.45
CA VAL A 268 14.95 -30.47 1.51
C VAL A 268 13.70 -31.27 1.86
N TRP A 269 13.56 -32.50 1.35
CA TRP A 269 12.42 -33.37 1.60
C TRP A 269 12.18 -33.59 3.11
N GLY A 270 13.26 -33.70 3.89
CA GLY A 270 13.19 -33.87 5.35
C GLY A 270 12.97 -32.58 6.15
N GLU A 271 12.91 -31.41 5.53
CA GLU A 271 12.75 -30.14 6.25
C GLU A 271 11.29 -29.88 6.65
N ILE A 272 11.10 -29.29 7.84
CA ILE A 272 9.79 -28.98 8.41
C ILE A 272 9.42 -27.55 8.05
N GLY A 273 8.22 -27.36 7.50
CA GLY A 273 7.71 -26.05 7.11
C GLY A 273 7.50 -25.14 8.33
N GLN A 274 7.99 -23.91 8.23
CA GLN A 274 7.93 -22.91 9.28
C GLN A 274 6.96 -21.80 8.89
N PRO A 275 6.08 -21.37 9.80
CA PRO A 275 5.03 -20.42 9.47
C PRO A 275 5.62 -19.05 9.12
N THR A 276 5.15 -18.47 8.03
CA THR A 276 5.59 -17.15 7.55
C THR A 276 5.06 -16.00 8.41
N SER A 277 4.05 -16.24 9.26
CA SER A 277 3.48 -15.25 10.19
C SER A 277 4.48 -14.72 11.23
N HIS A 278 5.65 -15.35 11.37
CA HIS A 278 6.71 -14.89 12.26
C HIS A 278 7.81 -14.11 11.54
N PHE A 279 7.71 -13.95 10.22
CA PHE A 279 8.66 -13.13 9.48
C PHE A 279 8.65 -11.69 9.97
N CYS A 280 9.83 -11.13 10.10
CA CYS A 280 10.00 -9.72 10.40
C CYS A 280 11.27 -9.21 9.73
N TYR A 281 11.23 -7.96 9.31
CA TYR A 281 12.41 -7.30 8.76
C TYR A 281 13.11 -6.51 9.85
N PRO A 282 14.35 -6.87 10.28
CA PRO A 282 15.11 -6.05 11.20
C PRO A 282 15.38 -4.69 10.57
N LYS A 283 15.01 -3.61 11.27
CA LYS A 283 15.18 -2.25 10.76
C LYS A 283 16.66 -1.97 10.50
N SER A 284 16.96 -1.53 9.27
CA SER A 284 18.30 -1.03 8.91
C SER A 284 18.60 0.28 9.66
N ASP A 285 19.84 0.74 9.64
CA ASP A 285 20.20 1.97 10.36
C ASP A 285 19.49 3.21 9.81
N ALA A 286 19.22 3.25 8.50
CA ALA A 286 18.40 4.31 7.89
C ALA A 286 16.96 4.33 8.43
N HIS A 287 16.35 3.14 8.63
CA HIS A 287 15.02 3.05 9.26
C HIS A 287 15.04 3.56 10.70
N LYS A 288 16.09 3.23 11.46
CA LYS A 288 16.24 3.72 12.85
C LYS A 288 16.42 5.24 12.90
N THR A 289 17.17 5.83 11.97
CA THR A 289 17.27 7.29 11.85
C THR A 289 15.92 7.93 11.56
N MET A 290 15.13 7.35 10.65
CA MET A 290 13.75 7.82 10.41
C MET A 290 12.86 7.65 11.65
N ASP A 291 12.99 6.55 12.40
CA ASP A 291 12.28 6.35 13.67
C ASP A 291 12.63 7.45 14.70
N GLU A 292 13.90 7.82 14.82
CA GLU A 292 14.37 8.90 15.70
C GLU A 292 13.74 10.26 15.32
N ASP A 293 13.73 10.57 14.02
CA ASP A 293 13.10 11.78 13.49
C ASP A 293 11.59 11.82 13.81
N LEU A 294 10.91 10.69 13.61
CA LEU A 294 9.47 10.54 13.89
C LEU A 294 9.17 10.67 15.39
N ILE A 295 9.96 10.02 16.24
CA ILE A 295 9.84 10.15 17.71
C ILE A 295 9.99 11.60 18.11
N GLY A 296 10.98 12.31 17.55
CA GLY A 296 11.15 13.73 17.83
C GLY A 296 9.90 14.54 17.47
N SER A 297 9.17 14.18 16.40
CA SER A 297 7.91 14.85 16.04
C SER A 297 6.79 14.51 17.02
N VAL A 298 6.66 13.23 17.43
CA VAL A 298 5.72 12.81 18.47
C VAL A 298 5.95 13.60 19.76
N ASP A 299 7.20 13.83 20.15
CA ASP A 299 7.55 14.60 21.35
C ASP A 299 7.03 16.05 21.29
N VAL A 300 7.08 16.69 20.11
CA VAL A 300 6.53 18.04 19.90
C VAL A 300 5.01 18.06 20.12
N LEU A 301 4.30 17.09 19.56
CA LEU A 301 2.84 17.02 19.71
C LEU A 301 2.41 16.61 21.12
N GLU A 302 3.18 15.74 21.78
CA GLU A 302 3.00 15.42 23.19
C GLU A 302 3.16 16.67 24.07
N HIS A 303 4.21 17.47 23.83
CA HIS A 303 4.41 18.72 24.56
C HIS A 303 3.26 19.70 24.34
N PHE A 304 2.75 19.80 23.09
CA PHE A 304 1.59 20.62 22.78
C PHE A 304 0.36 20.19 23.59
N TYR A 305 -0.01 18.91 23.59
CA TYR A 305 -1.18 18.44 24.35
C TYR A 305 -1.00 18.59 25.85
N LYS A 306 0.19 18.30 26.40
CA LYS A 306 0.48 18.54 27.82
C LYS A 306 0.32 20.00 28.21
N LYS A 307 0.75 20.92 27.34
CA LYS A 307 0.56 22.36 27.55
C LYS A 307 -0.92 22.76 27.52
N GLN A 308 -1.69 22.27 26.54
CA GLN A 308 -3.13 22.55 26.48
C GLN A 308 -3.87 22.05 27.73
N ILE A 309 -3.54 20.85 28.21
CA ILE A 309 -4.09 20.30 29.46
C ILE A 309 -3.74 21.22 30.62
N ALA A 310 -2.46 21.58 30.80
CA ALA A 310 -2.03 22.45 31.89
C ALA A 310 -2.73 23.83 31.86
N ASP A 311 -2.86 24.44 30.66
CA ASP A 311 -3.55 25.72 30.48
C ASP A 311 -5.06 25.64 30.81
N LEU A 312 -5.71 24.51 30.53
CA LEU A 312 -7.12 24.27 30.87
C LEU A 312 -7.29 23.97 32.37
N GLU A 313 -6.42 23.14 32.95
CA GLU A 313 -6.37 22.83 34.38
C GLU A 313 -6.14 24.09 35.23
N GLU A 314 -5.40 25.09 34.72
CA GLU A 314 -5.24 26.39 35.39
C GLU A 314 -6.52 27.25 35.32
N LYS A 315 -7.28 27.18 34.22
CA LYS A 315 -8.50 27.97 34.01
C LYS A 315 -9.70 27.46 34.80
N ILE A 316 -9.84 26.15 34.97
CA ILE A 316 -10.97 25.55 35.68
C ILE A 316 -11.13 26.15 37.10
N PRO A 317 -10.08 26.22 37.96
CA PRO A 317 -10.17 26.88 39.25
C PRO A 317 -10.58 28.35 39.18
N GLN A 318 -10.19 29.08 38.12
CA GLN A 318 -10.57 30.48 37.93
C GLN A 318 -12.06 30.62 37.62
N PHE A 319 -12.60 29.73 36.78
CA PHE A 319 -14.03 29.65 36.50
C PHE A 319 -14.81 29.23 37.73
N GLU A 320 -14.34 28.23 38.49
CA GLU A 320 -14.95 27.84 39.76
C GLU A 320 -14.96 28.97 40.79
N ALA A 321 -13.84 29.68 40.95
CA ALA A 321 -13.73 30.81 41.86
C ALA A 321 -14.69 31.95 41.48
N SER A 322 -14.89 32.18 40.17
CA SER A 322 -15.86 33.15 39.64
C SER A 322 -17.31 32.70 39.82
N LYS A 323 -17.56 31.38 39.78
CA LYS A 323 -18.88 30.77 39.93
C LYS A 323 -19.40 30.83 41.37
N ARG A 324 -18.57 30.50 42.37
CA ARG A 324 -18.95 30.46 43.81
C ARG A 324 -19.69 31.71 44.33
N PRO A 325 -19.23 32.95 44.11
CA PRO A 325 -19.95 34.14 44.58
C PRO A 325 -21.26 34.35 43.83
N LEU A 326 -21.34 33.97 42.54
CA LEU A 326 -22.57 34.06 41.75
C LEU A 326 -23.61 33.03 42.20
N GLU A 327 -23.22 31.81 42.58
CA GLU A 327 -24.12 30.83 43.18
C GLU A 327 -24.68 31.32 44.52
N SER A 328 -23.82 31.88 45.37
CA SER A 328 -24.25 32.46 46.65
C SER A 328 -25.24 33.61 46.44
N ARG A 329 -24.94 34.50 45.48
CA ARG A 329 -25.80 35.61 45.07
C ARG A 329 -27.14 35.11 44.50
N ARG A 330 -27.11 34.07 43.67
CA ARG A 330 -28.30 33.44 43.06
C ARG A 330 -29.28 32.95 44.12
N GLU A 331 -28.79 32.29 45.17
CA GLU A 331 -29.66 31.79 46.25
C GLU A 331 -30.26 32.94 47.09
N VAL A 332 -29.51 34.01 47.32
CA VAL A 332 -30.00 35.22 48.00
C VAL A 332 -31.07 35.93 47.15
N GLU A 333 -30.82 36.14 45.86
CA GLU A 333 -31.76 36.76 44.92
C GLU A 333 -33.03 35.92 44.77
N LYS A 334 -32.91 34.59 44.65
CA LYS A 334 -34.04 33.65 44.63
C LYS A 334 -34.89 33.75 45.90
N THR A 335 -34.24 33.85 47.06
CA THR A 335 -34.93 34.01 48.35
C THR A 335 -35.63 35.37 48.44
N SER A 336 -34.99 36.43 47.96
CA SER A 336 -35.56 37.79 47.89
C SER A 336 -36.81 37.83 47.00
N TRP A 337 -36.69 37.30 45.78
CA TRP A 337 -37.80 37.15 44.86
C TRP A 337 -38.93 36.32 45.47
N SER A 338 -38.61 35.18 46.11
CA SER A 338 -39.63 34.32 46.74
C SER A 338 -40.41 35.04 47.84
N LYS A 339 -39.74 35.86 48.66
CA LYS A 339 -40.40 36.69 49.69
C LYS A 339 -41.30 37.76 49.09
N LEU A 340 -40.82 38.46 48.05
CA LEU A 340 -41.62 39.47 47.34
C LEU A 340 -42.80 38.85 46.61
N HIS A 341 -42.62 37.66 46.04
CA HIS A 341 -43.69 36.89 45.40
C HIS A 341 -44.76 36.45 46.40
N LEU A 342 -44.37 35.92 47.57
CA LEU A 342 -45.32 35.59 48.64
C LEU A 342 -46.08 36.82 49.12
N ARG A 343 -45.39 37.94 49.37
CA ARG A 343 -46.03 39.21 49.77
C ARG A 343 -46.99 39.72 48.70
N PHE A 344 -46.62 39.60 47.43
CA PHE A 344 -47.49 39.94 46.32
C PHE A 344 -48.77 39.09 46.36
N VAL A 345 -48.65 37.77 46.54
CA VAL A 345 -49.80 36.84 46.64
C VAL A 345 -50.68 37.16 47.86
N GLU A 346 -50.10 37.54 49.00
CA GLU A 346 -50.86 37.93 50.21
C GLU A 346 -51.65 39.23 50.06
N LEU A 347 -51.14 40.17 49.25
CA LEU A 347 -51.78 41.45 48.96
C LEU A 347 -52.80 41.34 47.81
N ASP A 348 -52.53 40.49 46.82
CA ASP A 348 -53.40 40.25 45.66
C ASP A 348 -54.55 39.28 46.00
N THR A 349 -55.32 39.64 47.03
CA THR A 349 -56.46 38.84 47.49
C THR A 349 -57.76 39.64 47.46
N GLU A 350 -58.87 38.90 47.38
CA GLU A 350 -60.24 39.43 47.48
C GLU A 350 -60.74 39.43 48.93
N GLU A 351 -59.82 39.29 49.90
CA GLU A 351 -60.12 39.42 51.32
C GLU A 351 -60.65 40.84 51.62
N LEU A 352 -61.76 40.92 52.35
CA LEU A 352 -62.37 42.20 52.72
C LEU A 352 -61.62 42.84 53.88
N VAL A 353 -61.01 43.99 53.64
CA VAL A 353 -60.30 44.81 54.63
C VAL A 353 -60.96 46.19 54.77
N GLU A 354 -60.74 46.83 55.91
CA GLU A 354 -61.26 48.17 56.15
C GLU A 354 -60.58 49.21 55.24
N VAL A 355 -61.37 49.93 54.44
CA VAL A 355 -60.91 51.00 53.54
C VAL A 355 -61.28 52.40 54.03
N GLY A 356 -61.98 52.49 55.15
CA GLY A 356 -62.29 53.73 55.82
C GLY A 356 -63.33 53.55 56.93
N TYR A 357 -63.27 54.46 57.90
CA TYR A 357 -64.31 54.58 58.91
C TYR A 357 -64.95 55.96 58.83
N GLN A 358 -66.24 56.04 59.10
CA GLN A 358 -66.90 57.32 59.25
C GLN A 358 -67.82 57.29 60.48
N TYR A 359 -67.49 58.13 61.46
CA TYR A 359 -68.36 58.42 62.58
C TYR A 359 -69.31 59.53 62.19
N LYS A 360 -70.62 59.30 62.38
CA LYS A 360 -71.66 60.30 62.18
C LYS A 360 -72.52 60.35 63.43
N GLN A 361 -72.57 61.54 64.02
CA GLN A 361 -73.44 61.88 65.13
C GLN A 361 -74.22 63.14 64.74
N GLU A 362 -75.54 63.06 64.82
CA GLU A 362 -76.39 64.25 64.73
C GLU A 362 -77.15 64.41 66.04
N GLY A 363 -77.08 65.62 66.61
CA GLY A 363 -77.87 65.99 67.78
C GLY A 363 -79.34 65.97 67.43
N SER A 364 -80.14 65.19 68.16
CA SER A 364 -81.56 65.01 67.88
C SER A 364 -82.34 66.32 68.02
N HIS A 365 -82.97 66.77 66.93
CA HIS A 365 -84.09 67.71 66.99
C HIS A 365 -85.40 66.96 67.29
N LEU A 366 -86.27 67.57 68.11
CA LEU A 366 -87.45 67.04 68.80
C LEU A 366 -88.60 66.44 67.95
N PHE A 367 -88.39 66.06 66.70
CA PHE A 367 -89.44 65.48 65.84
C PHE A 367 -89.13 64.03 65.43
N SER A 368 -90.07 63.12 65.69
CA SER A 368 -89.98 61.70 65.36
C SER A 368 -90.07 61.45 63.85
N ARG A 369 -89.07 60.72 63.30
CA ARG A 369 -88.92 60.19 61.92
C ARG A 369 -88.19 61.06 60.87
N THR A 370 -87.02 61.58 61.21
CA THR A 370 -86.11 62.17 60.19
C THR A 370 -85.28 61.08 59.51
N LYS A 371 -85.37 60.98 58.17
CA LYS A 371 -84.47 60.15 57.35
C LYS A 371 -83.20 60.93 57.05
N LEU A 372 -82.06 60.40 57.47
CA LEU A 372 -80.74 61.01 57.32
C LEU A 372 -80.09 60.47 56.04
N CYS A 373 -79.91 61.33 55.04
CA CYS A 373 -79.18 61.01 53.82
C CYS A 373 -77.71 61.40 53.97
N PHE A 374 -76.80 60.46 53.73
CA PHE A 374 -75.36 60.73 53.80
C PHE A 374 -74.62 60.01 52.68
N SER A 375 -73.45 60.53 52.32
CA SER A 375 -72.52 59.90 51.37
C SER A 375 -71.23 59.53 52.09
N LEU A 376 -70.87 58.26 51.98
CA LEU A 376 -69.57 57.74 52.40
C LEU A 376 -68.65 57.69 51.19
N THR A 377 -67.43 58.17 51.35
CA THR A 377 -66.40 58.18 50.32
C THR A 377 -65.15 57.50 50.87
N ALA A 378 -64.57 56.56 50.12
CA ALA A 378 -63.31 55.93 50.46
C ALA A 378 -62.27 56.17 49.35
N LYS A 379 -60.98 56.06 49.73
CA LYS A 379 -59.87 56.17 48.77
C LYS A 379 -59.79 54.95 47.84
N ALA A 380 -60.37 53.82 48.25
CA ALA A 380 -60.46 52.58 47.48
C ALA A 380 -61.94 52.18 47.28
N PRO A 381 -62.24 51.30 46.31
CA PRO A 381 -63.58 50.76 46.10
C PRO A 381 -64.19 50.15 47.36
N ILE A 382 -65.42 50.57 47.66
CA ILE A 382 -66.26 50.04 48.73
C ILE A 382 -66.99 48.82 48.18
N ARG A 383 -66.56 47.63 48.63
CA ARG A 383 -67.12 46.32 48.26
C ARG A 383 -68.19 45.86 49.25
N ASP A 384 -68.04 46.20 50.53
CA ASP A 384 -68.98 45.86 51.61
C ASP A 384 -68.93 46.92 52.75
N TYR A 385 -69.76 46.81 53.79
CA TYR A 385 -69.74 47.71 54.95
C TYR A 385 -70.25 47.03 56.24
N LYS A 386 -69.76 47.45 57.41
CA LYS A 386 -70.24 47.05 58.74
C LYS A 386 -70.79 48.24 59.52
N LEU A 387 -71.79 47.98 60.35
CA LEU A 387 -72.57 49.01 61.06
C LEU A 387 -72.66 48.63 62.54
N SER A 388 -72.34 49.57 63.45
CA SER A 388 -72.31 49.31 64.90
C SER A 388 -73.68 49.28 65.59
N GLY A 389 -74.78 49.00 64.88
CA GLY A 389 -76.17 49.07 65.39
C GLY A 389 -77.19 48.26 64.58
N LYS A 390 -78.50 48.43 64.86
CA LYS A 390 -79.59 47.66 64.21
C LYS A 390 -79.57 47.81 62.67
N PRO A 391 -79.72 46.71 61.91
CA PRO A 391 -79.72 46.75 60.44
C PRO A 391 -80.98 47.44 59.89
N GLY A 392 -80.81 48.36 58.93
CA GLY A 392 -81.94 49.05 58.29
C GLY A 392 -81.64 50.06 57.17
N CYS A 393 -80.46 50.02 56.54
CA CYS A 393 -80.10 50.98 55.47
C CYS A 393 -80.35 50.45 54.06
N VAL A 394 -80.80 51.36 53.17
CA VAL A 394 -80.79 51.16 51.71
C VAL A 394 -79.64 51.97 51.12
N TRP A 395 -78.83 51.35 50.26
CA TRP A 395 -77.62 51.95 49.67
C TRP A 395 -77.73 52.09 48.15
N SER A 396 -77.17 53.19 47.63
CA SER A 396 -77.04 53.44 46.19
C SER A 396 -75.74 54.23 45.93
N GLY A 397 -75.12 54.10 44.75
CA GLY A 397 -73.91 54.86 44.41
C GLY A 397 -72.86 54.05 43.66
N THR A 398 -71.77 54.71 43.28
CA THR A 398 -70.63 54.11 42.56
C THR A 398 -69.70 53.35 43.51
N GLN A 399 -68.74 52.61 42.97
CA GLN A 399 -67.85 51.77 43.78
C GLN A 399 -67.08 52.56 44.86
N ASN A 400 -66.71 53.82 44.64
CA ASN A 400 -65.94 54.62 45.61
C ASN A 400 -66.82 55.53 46.49
N ILE A 401 -68.12 55.63 46.18
CA ILE A 401 -69.07 56.52 46.86
C ILE A 401 -70.39 55.79 47.11
N LYS A 402 -70.67 55.47 48.37
CA LYS A 402 -71.94 54.86 48.79
C LYS A 402 -72.82 55.91 49.46
N LYS A 403 -74.03 56.11 48.95
CA LYS A 403 -75.06 56.97 49.55
C LYS A 403 -76.05 56.09 50.32
N GLY A 404 -76.21 56.38 51.61
CA GLY A 404 -77.09 55.64 52.52
C GLY A 404 -78.19 56.54 53.09
N VAL A 405 -79.32 55.92 53.46
CA VAL A 405 -80.42 56.58 54.19
C VAL A 405 -80.69 55.81 55.49
N HIS A 406 -80.68 56.48 56.65
CA HIS A 406 -80.90 55.85 57.97
C HIS A 406 -81.84 56.67 58.88
N GLU A 407 -82.57 56.01 59.81
CA GLU A 407 -83.57 56.63 60.71
C GLU A 407 -83.15 56.82 62.20
N CYS A 408 -81.87 56.90 62.59
CA CYS A 408 -81.50 57.11 64.02
C CYS A 408 -80.13 57.80 64.22
N CYS A 409 -79.76 58.10 65.48
CA CYS A 409 -78.93 59.25 65.90
C CYS A 409 -77.42 58.99 66.09
N TYR A 410 -76.92 57.75 65.97
CA TYR A 410 -75.50 57.43 66.21
C TYR A 410 -75.06 56.16 65.47
N TRP A 411 -74.06 56.28 64.58
CA TRP A 411 -73.51 55.13 63.86
C TRP A 411 -72.03 55.28 63.57
N ILE A 412 -71.33 54.16 63.58
CA ILE A 412 -70.00 54.01 63.01
C ILE A 412 -70.17 53.12 61.76
N TYR A 413 -69.81 53.67 60.60
CA TYR A 413 -69.69 52.89 59.37
C TYR A 413 -68.24 52.48 59.18
N THR A 414 -68.02 51.18 59.08
CA THR A 414 -66.73 50.61 58.65
C THR A 414 -66.90 50.16 57.20
N LEU A 415 -66.23 50.84 56.27
CA LEU A 415 -66.26 50.52 54.86
C LEU A 415 -65.26 49.41 54.58
N MET A 416 -65.68 48.39 53.84
CA MET A 416 -64.84 47.24 53.49
C MET A 416 -64.57 47.25 51.98
N GLY A 417 -63.32 47.01 51.58
CA GLY A 417 -62.89 46.84 50.19
C GLY A 417 -62.01 45.60 50.05
N TRP A 418 -61.75 45.15 48.83
CA TRP A 418 -60.78 44.07 48.63
C TRP A 418 -59.37 44.57 48.96
N LYS A 419 -58.59 43.72 49.62
CA LYS A 419 -57.21 44.03 50.02
C LYS A 419 -56.33 44.50 48.87
N LYS A 420 -56.45 43.87 47.69
CA LYS A 420 -55.71 44.27 46.47
C LYS A 420 -56.01 45.69 45.99
N GLU A 421 -57.22 46.19 46.24
CA GLU A 421 -57.66 47.54 45.84
C GLU A 421 -57.40 48.56 46.95
N ALA A 422 -57.61 48.17 48.21
CA ALA A 422 -57.30 48.97 49.39
C ALA A 422 -55.81 49.35 49.46
N LEU A 423 -54.95 48.42 49.03
CA LEU A 423 -53.49 48.55 49.06
C LEU A 423 -52.89 48.61 47.64
N GLU A 424 -53.62 49.11 46.65
CA GLU A 424 -53.19 49.14 45.23
C GLU A 424 -51.80 49.77 45.02
N ALA A 425 -51.50 50.86 45.71
CA ALA A 425 -50.20 51.52 45.65
C ALA A 425 -49.07 50.62 46.18
N GLU A 426 -49.33 49.86 47.25
CA GLU A 426 -48.38 48.89 47.80
C GLU A 426 -48.25 47.67 46.88
N LEU A 427 -49.36 47.17 46.33
CA LEU A 427 -49.37 46.06 45.38
C LEU A 427 -48.57 46.38 44.11
N THR A 428 -48.72 47.60 43.58
CA THR A 428 -47.97 48.08 42.41
C THR A 428 -46.47 48.18 42.71
N ARG A 429 -46.10 48.71 43.88
CA ARG A 429 -44.71 48.76 44.33
C ARG A 429 -44.11 47.35 44.47
N VAL A 430 -44.79 46.45 45.17
CA VAL A 430 -44.33 45.06 45.37
C VAL A 430 -44.23 44.31 44.06
N ARG A 431 -45.14 44.54 43.10
CA ARG A 431 -45.05 43.96 41.74
C ARG A 431 -43.76 44.39 41.05
N LYS A 432 -43.46 45.70 41.06
CA LYS A 432 -42.24 46.24 40.45
C LYS A 432 -40.98 45.67 41.11
N GLU A 433 -40.90 45.68 42.44
CA GLU A 433 -39.78 45.11 43.20
C GLU A 433 -39.60 43.60 42.91
N LYS A 434 -40.71 42.86 42.80
CA LYS A 434 -40.71 41.43 42.46
C LYS A 434 -40.20 41.17 41.04
N ASP A 435 -40.63 41.96 40.05
CA ASP A 435 -40.19 41.81 38.66
C ASP A 435 -38.71 42.20 38.50
N GLU A 436 -38.24 43.24 39.20
CA GLU A 436 -36.82 43.61 39.29
C GLU A 436 -35.98 42.48 39.91
N ALA A 437 -36.41 41.94 41.06
CA ALA A 437 -35.73 40.81 41.73
C ALA A 437 -35.70 39.55 40.85
N TRP A 438 -36.74 39.30 40.05
CA TRP A 438 -36.75 38.21 39.07
C TRP A 438 -35.73 38.42 37.95
N SER A 439 -35.67 39.65 37.42
CA SER A 439 -34.70 40.01 36.37
C SER A 439 -33.26 39.87 36.85
N GLU A 440 -32.96 40.28 38.09
CA GLU A 440 -31.64 40.10 38.70
C GLU A 440 -31.30 38.61 38.87
N TYR A 441 -32.25 37.83 39.40
CA TYR A 441 -32.10 36.37 39.57
C TYR A 441 -31.81 35.65 38.24
N GLU A 442 -32.60 35.90 37.18
CA GLU A 442 -32.40 35.27 35.87
C GLU A 442 -31.06 35.70 35.23
N SER A 443 -30.65 36.96 35.40
CA SER A 443 -29.32 37.43 34.95
C SER A 443 -28.18 36.69 35.64
N THR A 444 -28.25 36.53 36.96
CA THR A 444 -27.24 35.78 37.73
C THR A 444 -27.24 34.29 37.37
N LYS A 445 -28.42 33.67 37.22
CA LYS A 445 -28.58 32.28 36.82
C LYS A 445 -27.94 32.01 35.45
N THR A 446 -28.20 32.86 34.46
CA THR A 446 -27.61 32.73 33.11
C THR A 446 -26.08 32.76 33.19
N LYS A 447 -25.49 33.67 33.98
CA LYS A 447 -24.03 33.71 34.16
C LYS A 447 -23.45 32.48 34.84
N VAL A 448 -24.18 31.89 35.79
CA VAL A 448 -23.77 30.63 36.43
C VAL A 448 -23.79 29.49 35.40
N GLU A 449 -24.85 29.38 34.59
CA GLU A 449 -24.97 28.38 33.53
C GLU A 449 -23.86 28.54 32.46
N GLU A 450 -23.52 29.78 32.06
CA GLU A 450 -22.40 30.07 31.17
C GLU A 450 -21.05 29.59 31.73
N LEU A 451 -20.81 29.79 33.03
CA LEU A 451 -19.59 29.31 33.70
C LEU A 451 -19.58 27.79 33.84
N GLU A 452 -20.72 27.15 34.13
CA GLU A 452 -20.84 25.68 34.15
C GLU A 452 -20.51 25.07 32.80
N ASN A 453 -21.03 25.67 31.72
CA ASN A 453 -20.73 25.23 30.37
C ASN A 453 -19.24 25.37 30.05
N LYS A 454 -18.59 26.48 30.42
CA LYS A 454 -17.14 26.66 30.21
C LYS A 454 -16.27 25.68 30.99
N ILE A 455 -16.65 25.34 32.22
CA ILE A 455 -15.95 24.32 33.02
C ILE A 455 -16.10 22.96 32.34
N LYS A 456 -17.33 22.60 31.95
CA LYS A 456 -17.60 21.34 31.26
C LYS A 456 -16.87 21.23 29.93
N GLU A 457 -16.85 22.28 29.11
CA GLU A 457 -16.09 22.33 27.85
C GLU A 457 -14.59 22.13 28.10
N ALA A 458 -14.04 22.75 29.15
CA ALA A 458 -12.64 22.56 29.51
C ALA A 458 -12.34 21.12 29.99
N ASP A 459 -13.23 20.51 30.78
CA ASP A 459 -13.11 19.11 31.20
C ASP A 459 -13.19 18.13 30.01
N ASP A 460 -14.12 18.37 29.07
CA ASP A 460 -14.29 17.59 27.85
C ASP A 460 -13.03 17.69 26.95
N ASP A 461 -12.43 18.89 26.83
CA ASP A 461 -11.18 19.11 26.10
C ASP A 461 -9.96 18.45 26.78
N ILE A 462 -9.87 18.48 28.12
CA ILE A 462 -8.82 17.75 28.87
C ILE A 462 -8.93 16.24 28.61
N ALA A 463 -10.14 15.68 28.65
CA ALA A 463 -10.36 14.27 28.35
C ALA A 463 -9.95 13.91 26.92
N LEU A 464 -10.29 14.76 25.94
CA LEU A 464 -9.88 14.61 24.55
C LEU A 464 -8.35 14.62 24.38
N HIS A 465 -7.67 15.61 24.97
CA HIS A 465 -6.20 15.70 24.91
C HIS A 465 -5.50 14.55 25.61
N THR A 466 -6.06 14.06 26.74
CA THR A 466 -5.53 12.89 27.45
C THR A 466 -5.63 11.63 26.59
N ASN A 467 -6.77 11.39 25.94
CA ASN A 467 -6.92 10.28 25.00
C ASN A 467 -5.95 10.40 23.81
N ASN A 468 -5.71 11.62 23.30
CA ASN A 468 -4.71 11.84 22.25
C ASN A 468 -3.27 11.51 22.71
N LEU A 469 -2.91 11.78 23.97
CA LEU A 469 -1.63 11.36 24.55
C LEU A 469 -1.49 9.84 24.61
N GLU A 470 -2.55 9.10 24.94
CA GLU A 470 -2.55 7.63 24.91
C GLU A 470 -2.38 7.08 23.49
N VAL A 471 -2.99 7.72 22.48
CA VAL A 471 -2.75 7.39 21.07
C VAL A 471 -1.29 7.62 20.70
N LEU A 472 -0.68 8.73 21.10
CA LEU A 472 0.73 9.02 20.82
C LEU A 472 1.68 8.01 21.46
N ASN A 473 1.40 7.56 22.68
CA ASN A 473 2.20 6.52 23.32
C ASN A 473 2.16 5.19 22.55
N ARG A 474 0.98 4.78 22.06
CA ARG A 474 0.86 3.58 21.20
C ARG A 474 1.64 3.72 19.90
N VAL A 475 1.59 4.90 19.28
CA VAL A 475 2.35 5.18 18.04
C VAL A 475 3.85 5.13 18.30
N ARG A 476 4.31 5.68 19.43
CA ARG A 476 5.70 5.61 19.85
C ARG A 476 6.17 4.18 20.08
N ASP A 477 5.34 3.33 20.68
CA ASP A 477 5.68 1.91 20.89
C ASP A 477 5.83 1.16 19.55
N ILE A 478 4.99 1.48 18.56
CA ILE A 478 5.11 0.94 17.20
C ILE A 478 6.39 1.44 16.52
N ILE A 479 6.70 2.73 16.60
CA ILE A 479 7.93 3.29 16.00
C ILE A 479 9.17 2.68 16.65
N ARG A 480 9.14 2.40 17.96
CA ARG A 480 10.26 1.81 18.71
C ARG A 480 10.49 0.33 18.47
N THR A 481 9.63 -0.37 17.73
CA THR A 481 9.91 -1.76 17.36
C THR A 481 11.20 -1.82 16.55
N ASP A 482 12.03 -2.82 16.81
CA ASP A 482 13.30 -3.01 16.11
C ASP A 482 13.15 -3.72 14.75
N HIS A 483 11.91 -3.94 14.32
CA HIS A 483 11.56 -4.64 13.10
C HIS A 483 10.28 -4.09 12.47
N ILE A 484 10.12 -4.36 11.16
CA ILE A 484 8.90 -4.14 10.39
C ILE A 484 8.15 -5.48 10.32
N SER A 485 6.84 -5.46 10.55
CA SER A 485 6.00 -6.67 10.59
C SER A 485 5.78 -7.26 9.19
N ILE A 486 5.46 -8.55 9.12
CA ILE A 486 5.13 -9.19 7.84
C ILE A 486 3.83 -8.65 7.24
N GLU A 487 2.88 -8.22 8.08
CA GLU A 487 1.64 -7.58 7.66
C GLU A 487 1.91 -6.25 6.93
N ASP A 488 2.83 -5.44 7.47
CA ASP A 488 3.22 -4.17 6.86
C ASP A 488 4.00 -4.43 5.57
N ILE A 489 4.93 -5.40 5.57
CA ILE A 489 5.69 -5.79 4.37
C ILE A 489 4.74 -6.25 3.26
N ARG A 490 3.74 -7.08 3.57
CA ARG A 490 2.77 -7.58 2.57
C ARG A 490 2.07 -6.43 1.84
N THR A 491 1.80 -5.33 2.54
CA THR A 491 1.00 -4.22 2.02
C THR A 491 1.86 -3.08 1.46
N TYR A 492 2.99 -2.79 2.09
CA TYR A 492 3.76 -1.55 1.90
C TYR A 492 5.25 -1.78 1.62
N SER A 493 5.68 -3.01 1.32
CA SER A 493 7.08 -3.38 1.00
C SER A 493 7.82 -2.40 0.08
N GLN A 494 7.14 -1.89 -0.94
CA GLN A 494 7.72 -1.02 -1.97
C GLN A 494 8.11 0.37 -1.44
N TYR A 495 7.59 0.76 -0.28
CA TYR A 495 7.88 2.05 0.35
C TYR A 495 9.01 1.97 1.37
N PHE A 496 9.13 0.86 2.08
CA PHE A 496 10.20 0.67 3.07
C PHE A 496 11.59 0.55 2.45
N ALA A 497 11.68 0.23 1.17
CA ALA A 497 12.94 0.24 0.44
C ALA A 497 13.45 1.64 0.07
N VAL A 498 12.73 2.71 0.42
CA VAL A 498 13.07 4.09 0.08
C VAL A 498 13.50 4.84 1.34
N PRO A 499 14.67 5.51 1.35
CA PRO A 499 15.11 6.30 2.50
C PRO A 499 14.39 7.66 2.55
N ASP A 500 13.07 7.63 2.64
CA ASP A 500 12.21 8.81 2.69
C ASP A 500 11.12 8.64 3.76
N ILE A 501 10.99 9.64 4.64
CA ILE A 501 10.08 9.61 5.79
C ILE A 501 8.61 9.51 5.36
N CYS A 502 8.19 10.11 4.24
CA CYS A 502 6.80 9.98 3.79
C CYS A 502 6.52 8.60 3.21
N CYS A 503 7.49 7.97 2.53
CA CYS A 503 7.38 6.57 2.13
C CYS A 503 7.29 5.66 3.36
N TYR A 504 8.20 5.85 4.33
CA TYR A 504 8.30 5.02 5.52
C TYR A 504 7.07 5.08 6.44
N THR A 505 6.28 6.16 6.36
CA THR A 505 5.09 6.37 7.22
C THR A 505 3.76 6.17 6.50
N ILE A 506 3.77 5.67 5.27
CA ILE A 506 2.55 5.55 4.45
C ILE A 506 1.55 4.52 4.99
N ASP A 507 2.06 3.51 5.68
CA ASP A 507 1.31 2.44 6.32
C ASP A 507 0.64 2.89 7.62
N GLN A 508 1.18 3.95 8.21
CA GLN A 508 0.84 4.27 9.57
C GLN A 508 -0.50 4.98 9.60
N ARG A 509 -1.46 4.33 10.27
CA ARG A 509 -2.68 4.91 10.85
C ARG A 509 -2.29 5.95 11.91
N THR A 510 -1.55 6.96 11.49
CA THR A 510 -0.85 7.88 12.36
C THR A 510 -1.73 9.04 12.77
N PRO A 511 -1.45 9.63 13.94
CA PRO A 511 -2.11 10.83 14.38
C PRO A 511 -1.81 11.95 13.41
N PHE A 512 -2.80 12.84 13.25
CA PHE A 512 -2.63 14.06 12.51
C PHE A 512 -2.02 15.15 13.40
N PHE A 513 -1.11 15.92 12.83
CA PHE A 513 -0.37 16.99 13.48
C PHE A 513 -0.92 18.34 13.01
N PRO A 514 -1.26 19.25 13.95
CA PRO A 514 -1.62 20.61 13.59
C PRO A 514 -0.48 21.31 12.86
N GLN A 515 -0.78 21.90 11.71
CA GLN A 515 0.20 22.65 10.91
C GLN A 515 0.74 23.86 11.68
N THR A 516 -0.03 24.39 12.63
CA THR A 516 0.35 25.50 13.53
C THR A 516 1.55 25.20 14.43
N LEU A 517 1.95 23.93 14.56
CA LEU A 517 3.15 23.53 15.30
C LEU A 517 4.43 23.68 14.48
N LEU A 518 4.33 23.90 13.16
CA LEU A 518 5.49 24.20 12.33
C LEU A 518 5.86 25.69 12.50
N PRO A 519 7.15 26.02 12.67
CA PRO A 519 7.59 27.37 13.04
C PRO A 519 7.64 28.32 11.83
N TYR A 520 6.59 28.43 11.02
CA TYR A 520 6.55 29.40 9.92
C TYR A 520 6.45 30.82 10.44
N THR A 521 7.29 31.73 9.93
CA THR A 521 7.29 33.14 10.35
C THR A 521 6.74 34.08 9.29
N ASN A 522 6.94 33.82 7.98
CA ASN A 522 6.67 34.81 6.93
C ASN A 522 6.19 34.23 5.57
N ILE A 523 5.73 32.97 5.51
CA ILE A 523 5.25 32.37 4.26
C ILE A 523 3.73 32.50 4.15
N HIS A 524 3.26 33.26 3.17
CA HIS A 524 1.86 33.25 2.78
C HIS A 524 1.51 31.92 2.11
N LEU A 525 0.73 31.11 2.81
CA LEU A 525 0.26 29.80 2.36
C LEU A 525 -0.52 29.84 1.02
N SER A 526 -1.12 31.00 0.69
CA SER A 526 -1.73 31.27 -0.62
C SER A 526 -0.72 31.21 -1.76
N ASP A 527 0.47 31.78 -1.57
CA ASP A 527 1.49 31.88 -2.62
C ASP A 527 2.03 30.49 -2.98
N VAL A 528 2.20 29.63 -1.98
CA VAL A 528 2.57 28.22 -2.18
C VAL A 528 1.47 27.50 -2.97
N SER A 529 0.21 27.72 -2.62
CA SER A 529 -0.93 27.11 -3.30
C SER A 529 -1.00 27.54 -4.77
N GLU A 530 -0.81 28.83 -5.06
CA GLU A 530 -0.79 29.37 -6.42
C GLU A 530 0.40 28.85 -7.25
N GLU A 531 1.60 28.78 -6.65
CA GLU A 531 2.80 28.25 -7.30
C GLU A 531 2.57 26.78 -7.72
N TYR A 532 2.07 25.94 -6.82
CA TYR A 532 1.83 24.54 -7.11
C TYR A 532 0.59 24.32 -7.99
N ALA A 533 -0.41 25.19 -7.96
CA ALA A 533 -1.51 25.17 -8.93
C ALA A 533 -0.99 25.43 -10.36
N SER A 534 -0.04 26.36 -10.52
CA SER A 534 0.66 26.58 -11.79
C SER A 534 1.48 25.35 -12.21
N LYS A 535 2.20 24.71 -11.28
CA LYS A 535 2.91 23.44 -11.54
C LYS A 535 1.95 22.33 -11.97
N VAL A 536 0.79 22.19 -11.33
CA VAL A 536 -0.27 21.22 -11.71
C VAL A 536 -0.69 21.43 -13.17
N ALA A 537 -0.93 22.67 -13.58
CA ALA A 537 -1.29 22.99 -14.98
C ALA A 537 -0.15 22.63 -15.95
N GLY A 538 1.10 23.00 -15.62
CA GLY A 538 2.28 22.68 -16.42
C GLY A 538 2.50 21.17 -16.60
N ILE A 539 2.40 20.40 -15.51
CA ILE A 539 2.56 18.93 -15.52
C ILE A 539 1.40 18.27 -16.29
N SER A 540 0.17 18.77 -16.15
CA SER A 540 -0.99 18.26 -16.90
C SER A 540 -0.81 18.40 -18.40
N ASN A 541 -0.27 19.54 -18.87
CA ASN A 541 0.07 19.73 -20.28
C ASN A 541 1.18 18.78 -20.74
N ALA A 542 2.21 18.55 -19.91
CA ALA A 542 3.27 17.57 -20.21
C ALA A 542 2.72 16.14 -20.33
N LEU A 543 1.74 15.75 -19.49
CA LEU A 543 1.07 14.46 -19.57
C LEU A 543 0.24 14.31 -20.85
N GLN A 544 -0.44 15.36 -21.30
CA GLN A 544 -1.15 15.34 -22.58
C GLN A 544 -0.18 15.11 -23.75
N LEU A 545 0.97 15.79 -23.74
CA LEU A 545 2.02 15.59 -24.75
C LEU A 545 2.59 14.16 -24.70
N CYS A 546 2.85 13.62 -23.51
CA CYS A 546 3.31 12.23 -23.35
C CYS A 546 2.28 11.23 -23.89
N SER A 547 1.00 11.43 -23.59
CA SER A 547 -0.10 10.57 -24.05
C SER A 547 -0.19 10.57 -25.57
N ALA A 548 -0.18 11.75 -26.21
CA ALA A 548 -0.18 11.88 -27.65
C ALA A 548 1.06 11.24 -28.31
N THR A 549 2.23 11.36 -27.67
CA THR A 549 3.48 10.75 -28.15
C THR A 549 3.42 9.23 -28.05
N LEU A 550 2.91 8.67 -26.95
CA LEU A 550 2.73 7.24 -26.77
C LEU A 550 1.71 6.65 -27.76
N GLU A 551 0.63 7.37 -28.05
CA GLU A 551 -0.33 6.99 -29.09
C GLU A 551 0.32 6.94 -30.48
N ALA A 552 1.10 7.97 -30.84
CA ALA A 552 1.84 8.00 -32.10
C ALA A 552 2.86 6.84 -32.20
N LEU A 553 3.58 6.54 -31.12
CA LEU A 553 4.52 5.40 -31.07
C LEU A 553 3.80 4.06 -31.16
N ASN A 554 2.64 3.89 -30.52
CA ASN A 554 1.83 2.68 -30.64
C ASN A 554 1.35 2.47 -32.08
N LEU A 555 0.89 3.53 -32.74
CA LEU A 555 0.46 3.47 -34.15
C LEU A 555 1.62 3.11 -35.08
N ASP A 556 2.79 3.71 -34.87
CA ASP A 556 4.00 3.40 -35.65
C ASP A 556 4.51 1.97 -35.40
N LEU A 557 4.45 1.49 -34.15
CA LEU A 557 4.76 0.10 -33.79
C LEU A 557 3.81 -0.87 -34.49
N GLN A 558 2.51 -0.56 -34.52
CA GLN A 558 1.51 -1.38 -35.20
C GLN A 558 1.79 -1.43 -36.71
N ARG A 559 2.00 -0.27 -37.36
CA ARG A 559 2.34 -0.21 -38.79
C ARG A 559 3.58 -1.04 -39.13
N LYS A 560 4.63 -0.97 -38.31
CA LYS A 560 5.86 -1.77 -38.52
C LYS A 560 5.60 -3.27 -38.37
N LYS A 561 4.78 -3.69 -37.41
CA LYS A 561 4.36 -5.09 -37.28
C LYS A 561 3.56 -5.54 -38.50
N ASP A 562 2.59 -4.76 -38.94
CA ASP A 562 1.77 -5.08 -40.12
C ASP A 562 2.64 -5.27 -41.38
N VAL A 563 3.66 -4.42 -41.57
CA VAL A 563 4.63 -4.57 -42.68
C VAL A 563 5.47 -5.83 -42.50
N SER A 564 5.94 -6.13 -41.28
CA SER A 564 6.68 -7.37 -41.00
C SER A 564 5.85 -8.61 -41.34
N ASP A 565 4.59 -8.62 -40.93
CA ASP A 565 3.66 -9.74 -41.16
C ASP A 565 3.36 -9.90 -42.67
N GLN A 566 3.20 -8.79 -43.40
CA GLN A 566 3.05 -8.81 -44.86
C GLN A 566 4.29 -9.38 -45.57
N LEU A 567 5.50 -8.98 -45.13
CA LEU A 567 6.74 -9.52 -45.70
C LEU A 567 6.93 -11.00 -45.39
N ASP A 568 6.56 -11.45 -44.19
CA ASP A 568 6.63 -12.86 -43.80
C ASP A 568 5.62 -13.71 -44.59
N ALA A 569 4.39 -13.21 -44.78
CA ALA A 569 3.40 -13.84 -45.64
C ALA A 569 3.89 -13.97 -47.10
N LEU A 570 4.54 -12.92 -47.64
CA LEU A 570 5.18 -12.97 -48.95
C LEU A 570 6.32 -13.99 -48.98
N ARG A 571 7.15 -14.07 -47.93
CA ARG A 571 8.24 -15.04 -47.83
C ARG A 571 7.70 -16.48 -47.89
N ILE A 572 6.65 -16.77 -47.13
CA ILE A 572 5.98 -18.08 -47.12
C ILE A 572 5.41 -18.40 -48.51
N ALA A 573 4.77 -17.44 -49.18
CA ALA A 573 4.24 -17.63 -50.53
C ALA A 573 5.34 -17.96 -51.55
N VAL A 574 6.48 -17.26 -51.49
CA VAL A 574 7.65 -17.53 -52.35
C VAL A 574 8.23 -18.92 -52.05
N MET A 575 8.37 -19.29 -50.78
CA MET A 575 8.84 -20.63 -50.39
C MET A 575 7.92 -21.74 -50.91
N ASN A 576 6.60 -21.57 -50.80
CA ASN A 576 5.64 -22.51 -51.37
C ASN A 576 5.78 -22.62 -52.89
N GLY A 577 6.08 -21.51 -53.59
CA GLY A 577 6.38 -21.51 -55.01
C GLY A 577 7.58 -22.37 -55.38
N ILE A 578 8.67 -22.29 -54.59
CA ILE A 578 9.85 -23.16 -54.74
C ILE A 578 9.44 -24.63 -54.56
N THR A 579 8.71 -24.97 -53.51
CA THR A 579 8.26 -26.35 -53.25
C THR A 579 7.38 -26.89 -54.39
N VAL A 580 6.49 -26.07 -54.96
CA VAL A 580 5.66 -26.46 -56.10
C VAL A 580 6.49 -26.70 -57.36
N ASN A 581 7.50 -25.86 -57.63
CA ASN A 581 8.40 -26.06 -58.76
C ASN A 581 9.27 -27.30 -58.59
N GLU A 582 9.78 -27.56 -57.38
CA GLU A 582 10.54 -28.77 -57.05
C GLU A 582 9.68 -30.03 -57.22
N ALA A 583 8.40 -29.97 -56.80
CA ALA A 583 7.45 -31.07 -57.02
C ALA A 583 7.15 -31.31 -58.50
N LYS A 584 6.98 -30.26 -59.32
CA LYS A 584 6.82 -30.38 -60.78
C LYS A 584 8.05 -30.97 -61.46
N ASN A 585 9.26 -30.57 -61.04
CA ASN A 585 10.50 -31.18 -61.52
C ASN A 585 10.56 -32.69 -61.21
N ALA A 586 10.17 -33.10 -60.00
CA ALA A 586 10.11 -34.50 -59.61
C ALA A 586 9.05 -35.30 -60.39
N GLU A 587 7.95 -34.66 -60.80
CA GLU A 587 6.89 -35.28 -61.59
C GLU A 587 7.29 -35.45 -63.07
N SER A 588 7.97 -34.45 -63.67
CA SER A 588 8.53 -34.55 -65.02
C SER A 588 9.60 -35.64 -65.14
N GLN A 589 10.42 -35.86 -64.10
CA GLN A 589 11.40 -36.96 -64.05
C GLN A 589 10.77 -38.36 -63.99
N ARG A 590 9.47 -38.48 -63.69
CA ARG A 590 8.74 -39.76 -63.55
C ARG A 590 7.94 -40.16 -64.79
N TRP A 591 8.02 -39.43 -65.90
CA TRP A 591 7.25 -39.78 -67.08
C TRP A 591 7.82 -41.03 -67.78
N GLU A 592 7.25 -42.19 -67.48
CA GLU A 592 7.44 -43.41 -68.28
C GLU A 592 6.25 -43.59 -69.24
N PRO A 593 6.48 -43.70 -70.56
CA PRO A 593 5.41 -44.01 -71.49
C PRO A 593 4.90 -45.42 -71.20
N LYS A 594 3.66 -45.53 -70.71
CA LYS A 594 2.98 -46.84 -70.57
C LYS A 594 2.78 -47.43 -71.95
N SER A 595 3.59 -48.43 -72.31
CA SER A 595 3.39 -49.23 -73.51
C SER A 595 2.19 -50.17 -73.30
N ASN A 596 0.99 -49.72 -73.67
CA ASN A 596 -0.14 -50.64 -73.85
C ASN A 596 0.07 -51.43 -75.15
N LEU A 597 0.89 -52.47 -75.08
CA LEU A 597 1.17 -53.40 -76.19
C LEU A 597 0.27 -54.66 -76.18
N ASP A 598 -0.73 -54.72 -75.29
CA ASP A 598 -1.61 -55.88 -75.11
C ASP A 598 -2.66 -56.11 -76.25
N LEU A 599 -2.57 -55.40 -77.38
CA LEU A 599 -3.56 -55.45 -78.47
C LEU A 599 -3.05 -56.00 -79.81
N LEU A 600 -1.81 -56.51 -79.91
CA LEU A 600 -1.22 -56.98 -81.17
C LEU A 600 -0.86 -58.47 -81.15
N SER A 601 -1.00 -59.16 -82.29
CA SER A 601 -0.73 -60.59 -82.46
C SER A 601 0.76 -60.95 -82.63
N PRO A 602 1.20 -62.17 -82.21
CA PRO A 602 2.61 -62.53 -82.02
C PRO A 602 3.62 -62.37 -83.19
N PRO A 603 3.26 -62.51 -84.48
CA PRO A 603 4.26 -62.48 -85.56
C PRO A 603 4.81 -61.08 -85.87
N ASP A 604 4.06 -60.02 -85.56
CA ASP A 604 4.45 -58.63 -85.88
C ASP A 604 5.17 -57.94 -84.71
N HIS A 605 5.27 -58.61 -83.55
CA HIS A 605 5.84 -58.02 -82.33
C HIS A 605 7.31 -57.63 -82.47
N ALA A 606 8.12 -58.38 -83.20
CA ALA A 606 9.56 -58.09 -83.29
C ALA A 606 9.85 -56.83 -84.14
N GLU A 607 9.14 -56.66 -85.25
CA GLU A 607 9.35 -55.53 -86.18
C GLU A 607 8.65 -54.27 -85.68
N VAL A 608 7.45 -54.41 -85.11
CA VAL A 608 6.74 -53.32 -84.43
C VAL A 608 7.49 -52.89 -83.17
N ALA A 609 8.04 -53.80 -82.36
CA ALA A 609 8.86 -53.42 -81.20
C ALA A 609 10.18 -52.75 -81.62
N LYS A 610 10.78 -53.14 -82.75
CA LYS A 610 11.98 -52.46 -83.27
C LYS A 610 11.66 -51.03 -83.70
N HIS A 611 10.61 -50.82 -84.48
CA HIS A 611 10.19 -49.47 -84.88
C HIS A 611 9.66 -48.65 -83.71
N LEU A 612 8.95 -49.25 -82.74
CA LEU A 612 8.59 -48.57 -81.49
C LEU A 612 9.82 -48.19 -80.69
N ASN A 613 10.86 -49.03 -80.60
CA ASN A 613 12.10 -48.69 -79.93
C ASN A 613 12.88 -47.58 -80.65
N GLU A 614 12.90 -47.57 -82.00
CA GLU A 614 13.51 -46.50 -82.80
C GLU A 614 12.73 -45.18 -82.66
N LEU A 615 11.40 -45.23 -82.69
CA LEU A 615 10.53 -44.06 -82.52
C LEU A 615 10.54 -43.56 -81.06
N GLN A 616 10.57 -44.47 -80.08
CA GLN A 616 10.77 -44.15 -78.66
C GLN A 616 12.16 -43.58 -78.40
N SER A 617 13.22 -44.09 -79.02
CA SER A 617 14.56 -43.51 -78.85
C SER A 617 14.67 -42.14 -79.51
N GLY A 618 14.09 -41.93 -80.69
CA GLY A 618 13.99 -40.60 -81.32
C GLY A 618 13.15 -39.62 -80.51
N LEU A 619 11.96 -40.02 -80.05
CA LEU A 619 11.10 -39.23 -79.17
C LEU A 619 11.79 -38.94 -77.83
N LYS A 620 12.50 -39.92 -77.25
CA LYS A 620 13.22 -39.78 -75.99
C LYS A 620 14.35 -38.77 -76.12
N VAL A 621 15.06 -38.71 -77.24
CA VAL A 621 16.07 -37.67 -77.48
C VAL A 621 15.43 -36.28 -77.60
N CYS A 622 14.31 -36.14 -78.30
CA CYS A 622 13.59 -34.87 -78.41
C CYS A 622 12.91 -34.44 -77.10
N LEU A 623 12.33 -35.38 -76.35
CA LEU A 623 11.72 -35.16 -75.04
C LEU A 623 12.80 -34.81 -74.01
N ASN A 624 13.91 -35.55 -73.94
CA ASN A 624 15.02 -35.23 -73.06
C ASN A 624 15.57 -33.82 -73.34
N GLY A 625 15.71 -33.41 -74.61
CA GLY A 625 16.16 -32.05 -74.94
C GLY A 625 15.16 -30.96 -74.54
N GLY A 626 13.85 -31.24 -74.57
CA GLY A 626 12.80 -30.34 -74.08
C GLY A 626 12.72 -30.31 -72.55
N ASP A 627 12.88 -31.46 -71.90
CA ASP A 627 12.90 -31.63 -70.45
C ASP A 627 14.15 -30.99 -69.85
N ASP A 628 15.32 -31.10 -70.49
CA ASP A 628 16.56 -30.44 -70.06
C ASP A 628 16.41 -28.91 -70.10
N LEU A 629 15.77 -28.36 -71.14
CA LEU A 629 15.48 -26.92 -71.24
C LEU A 629 14.43 -26.46 -70.22
N ALA A 630 13.40 -27.26 -69.98
CA ALA A 630 12.38 -26.98 -68.98
C ALA A 630 12.95 -27.05 -67.56
N PHE A 631 13.82 -28.02 -67.29
CA PHE A 631 14.52 -28.20 -66.01
C PHE A 631 15.47 -27.03 -65.76
N ALA A 632 16.31 -26.67 -66.73
CA ALA A 632 17.20 -25.52 -66.63
C ALA A 632 16.42 -24.21 -66.38
N SER A 633 15.27 -24.03 -67.03
CA SER A 633 14.41 -22.85 -66.83
C SER A 633 13.75 -22.83 -65.44
N LEU A 634 13.32 -24.00 -64.93
CA LEU A 634 12.74 -24.13 -63.58
C LEU A 634 13.80 -23.98 -62.48
N GLU A 635 15.02 -24.44 -62.73
CA GLU A 635 16.15 -24.29 -61.83
C GLU A 635 16.60 -22.82 -61.74
N GLU A 636 16.70 -22.11 -62.87
CA GLU A 636 16.98 -20.67 -62.89
C GLU A 636 15.89 -19.86 -62.16
N GLU A 637 14.60 -20.22 -62.35
CA GLU A 637 13.51 -19.56 -61.62
C GLU A 637 13.55 -19.89 -60.12
N ASN A 638 13.90 -21.11 -59.73
CA ASN A 638 14.07 -21.48 -58.31
C ASN A 638 15.23 -20.73 -57.66
N GLU A 639 16.36 -20.53 -58.35
CA GLU A 639 17.45 -19.69 -57.87
C GLU A 639 17.00 -18.24 -57.65
N ARG A 640 16.24 -17.67 -58.58
CA ARG A 640 15.65 -16.33 -58.43
C ARG A 640 14.68 -16.25 -57.25
N LEU A 641 13.85 -17.27 -57.03
CA LEU A 641 12.93 -17.32 -55.89
C LEU A 641 13.70 -17.46 -54.56
N ARG A 642 14.76 -18.28 -54.48
CA ARG A 642 15.63 -18.38 -53.29
C ARG A 642 16.30 -17.04 -52.97
N ALA A 643 16.82 -16.34 -53.98
CA ALA A 643 17.37 -14.99 -53.80
C ALA A 643 16.31 -13.99 -53.28
N ARG A 644 15.05 -14.09 -53.73
CA ARG A 644 13.93 -13.29 -53.20
C ARG A 644 13.62 -13.62 -51.74
N VAL A 645 13.66 -14.90 -51.34
CA VAL A 645 13.49 -15.33 -49.93
C VAL A 645 14.55 -14.69 -49.04
N GLU A 646 15.81 -14.65 -49.47
CA GLU A 646 16.89 -14.02 -48.71
C GLU A 646 16.73 -12.50 -48.58
N VAL A 647 16.25 -11.82 -49.63
CA VAL A 647 15.94 -10.38 -49.58
C VAL A 647 14.79 -10.12 -48.61
N LEU A 648 13.73 -10.92 -48.64
CA LEU A 648 12.61 -10.82 -47.71
C LEU A 648 13.03 -11.11 -46.27
N ALA A 649 13.86 -12.14 -46.04
CA ALA A 649 14.40 -12.46 -44.72
C ALA A 649 15.20 -11.28 -44.13
N ARG A 650 16.08 -10.67 -44.93
CA ARG A 650 16.83 -9.46 -44.52
C ARG A 650 15.91 -8.27 -44.23
N ALA A 651 14.86 -8.07 -45.03
CA ALA A 651 13.90 -6.99 -44.81
C ALA A 651 13.10 -7.19 -43.50
N ILE A 652 12.66 -8.42 -43.21
CA ILE A 652 12.00 -8.78 -41.94
C ILE A 652 12.94 -8.51 -40.76
N GLU A 653 14.21 -8.92 -40.86
CA GLU A 653 15.21 -8.68 -39.83
C GLU A 653 15.40 -7.18 -39.54
N GLN A 654 15.54 -6.36 -40.60
CA GLN A 654 15.67 -4.89 -40.47
C GLN A 654 14.44 -4.25 -39.82
N ILE A 655 13.23 -4.70 -40.16
CA ILE A 655 12.00 -4.24 -39.49
C ILE A 655 11.98 -4.70 -38.03
N GLY A 656 12.45 -5.92 -37.73
CA GLY A 656 12.61 -6.42 -36.37
C GLY A 656 13.48 -5.51 -35.50
N ILE A 657 14.60 -5.02 -36.05
CA ILE A 657 15.47 -4.03 -35.37
C ILE A 657 14.71 -2.73 -35.10
N LEU A 658 13.96 -2.20 -36.07
CA LEU A 658 13.17 -0.98 -35.90
C LEU A 658 12.02 -1.15 -34.90
N VAL A 659 11.38 -2.31 -34.86
CA VAL A 659 10.35 -2.66 -33.88
C VAL A 659 10.95 -2.68 -32.47
N LYS A 660 12.13 -3.27 -32.30
CA LYS A 660 12.86 -3.28 -31.01
C LYS A 660 13.21 -1.87 -30.56
N ALA A 661 13.84 -1.07 -31.43
CA ALA A 661 14.18 0.33 -31.13
C ALA A 661 12.95 1.17 -30.75
N ASN A 662 11.81 0.96 -31.43
CA ASN A 662 10.56 1.66 -31.11
C ASN A 662 9.98 1.22 -29.75
N ARG A 663 10.08 -0.08 -29.41
CA ARG A 663 9.71 -0.56 -28.06
C ARG A 663 10.56 0.12 -26.98
N ASP A 664 11.86 0.25 -27.20
CA ASP A 664 12.77 0.89 -26.24
C ASP A 664 12.40 2.37 -26.03
N VAL A 665 12.14 3.12 -27.12
CA VAL A 665 11.68 4.51 -27.05
C VAL A 665 10.33 4.62 -26.33
N ARG A 666 9.39 3.72 -26.64
CA ARG A 666 8.08 3.66 -25.96
C ARG A 666 8.23 3.38 -24.47
N MET A 667 9.10 2.48 -24.06
CA MET A 667 9.38 2.19 -22.65
C MET A 667 9.95 3.42 -21.94
N LYS A 668 10.87 4.16 -22.59
CA LYS A 668 11.37 5.43 -22.06
C LYS A 668 10.25 6.46 -21.85
N TRP A 669 9.37 6.63 -22.84
CA TRP A 669 8.24 7.56 -22.72
C TRP A 669 7.21 7.14 -21.67
N LYS A 670 6.96 5.84 -21.48
CA LYS A 670 6.15 5.34 -20.37
C LYS A 670 6.76 5.70 -19.01
N GLY A 671 8.08 5.61 -18.88
CA GLY A 671 8.79 6.05 -17.69
C GLY A 671 8.58 7.54 -17.40
N ILE A 672 8.69 8.38 -18.44
CA ILE A 672 8.44 9.83 -18.34
C ILE A 672 6.98 10.12 -17.96
N GLU A 673 6.01 9.44 -18.58
CA GLU A 673 4.59 9.58 -18.26
C GLU A 673 4.31 9.22 -16.79
N SER A 674 4.89 8.12 -16.30
CA SER A 674 4.78 7.69 -14.90
C SER A 674 5.37 8.73 -13.95
N ASP A 675 6.53 9.30 -14.28
CA ASP A 675 7.16 10.36 -13.48
C ASP A 675 6.33 11.64 -13.42
N HIS A 676 5.72 12.03 -14.55
CA HIS A 676 4.80 13.16 -14.58
C HIS A 676 3.49 12.89 -13.83
N LYS A 677 2.94 11.66 -13.88
CA LYS A 677 1.77 11.27 -13.07
C LYS A 677 2.08 11.38 -11.57
N ALA A 678 3.24 10.87 -11.16
CA ALA A 678 3.69 10.98 -9.78
C ALA A 678 3.89 12.44 -9.35
N SER A 679 4.48 13.26 -10.22
CA SER A 679 4.66 14.70 -10.00
C SER A 679 3.31 15.44 -9.91
N LEU A 680 2.33 15.07 -10.74
CA LEU A 680 1.00 15.69 -10.71
C LEU A 680 0.31 15.45 -9.36
N GLU A 681 0.31 14.20 -8.89
CA GLU A 681 -0.30 13.84 -7.61
C GLU A 681 0.44 14.49 -6.44
N ALA A 682 1.77 14.52 -6.46
CA ALA A 682 2.56 15.24 -5.46
C ALA A 682 2.22 16.74 -5.42
N ALA A 683 2.10 17.39 -6.58
CA ALA A 683 1.72 18.79 -6.65
C ALA A 683 0.31 19.03 -6.09
N LYS A 684 -0.67 18.16 -6.38
CA LYS A 684 -2.02 18.24 -5.81
C LYS A 684 -2.00 18.13 -4.28
N VAL A 685 -1.18 17.24 -3.72
CA VAL A 685 -1.02 17.13 -2.25
C VAL A 685 -0.52 18.45 -1.68
N VAL A 686 0.50 19.05 -2.29
CA VAL A 686 1.05 20.35 -1.86
C VAL A 686 0.04 21.49 -2.00
N VAL A 687 -0.80 21.52 -3.04
CA VAL A 687 -1.88 22.51 -3.18
C VAL A 687 -2.94 22.35 -2.08
N ALA A 688 -3.28 21.12 -1.72
CA ALA A 688 -4.33 20.86 -0.74
C ALA A 688 -3.88 21.13 0.70
N LEU A 689 -2.61 20.90 1.03
CA LEU A 689 -2.06 20.98 2.38
C LEU A 689 -2.25 22.35 3.06
N PRO A 690 -1.96 23.50 2.42
CA PRO A 690 -2.21 24.83 2.98
C PRO A 690 -3.66 25.07 3.44
N SER A 691 -4.64 24.43 2.81
CA SER A 691 -6.05 24.53 3.19
C SER A 691 -6.45 23.58 4.33
N ARG A 692 -5.57 22.63 4.68
CA ARG A 692 -5.78 21.64 5.74
C ARG A 692 -4.99 22.06 6.97
N ASN A 693 -5.67 22.20 8.11
CA ASN A 693 -4.99 22.48 9.39
C ASN A 693 -4.19 21.28 9.94
N LEU A 694 -4.21 20.13 9.27
CA LEU A 694 -3.73 18.85 9.75
C LEU A 694 -2.82 18.16 8.72
N MET A 695 -1.70 17.62 9.19
CA MET A 695 -0.71 16.86 8.43
C MET A 695 -0.53 15.45 9.00
N THR A 696 -0.16 14.48 8.18
CA THR A 696 0.30 13.16 8.68
C THR A 696 1.64 13.29 9.40
N ILE A 697 2.03 12.32 10.22
CA ILE A 697 3.32 12.37 10.94
C ILE A 697 4.51 12.49 9.98
N GLY A 698 4.47 11.80 8.84
CA GLY A 698 5.54 11.84 7.85
C GLY A 698 5.69 13.22 7.22
N GLN A 699 4.56 13.79 6.78
CA GLN A 699 4.51 15.16 6.24
C GLN A 699 5.02 16.17 7.27
N PHE A 700 4.54 16.09 8.52
CA PHE A 700 4.95 17.02 9.58
C PHE A 700 6.45 16.89 9.88
N THR A 701 6.96 15.67 10.03
CA THR A 701 8.36 15.39 10.33
C THR A 701 9.27 15.88 9.22
N LEU A 702 8.92 15.58 7.96
CA LEU A 702 9.68 16.05 6.80
C LEU A 702 9.70 17.58 6.73
N MET A 703 8.54 18.23 6.91
CA MET A 703 8.46 19.69 6.87
C MET A 703 9.27 20.32 8.00
N ARG A 704 9.20 19.78 9.22
CA ARG A 704 10.00 20.25 10.36
C ARG A 704 11.49 20.14 10.06
N LYS A 705 11.99 18.97 9.64
CA LYS A 705 13.41 18.79 9.27
C LYS A 705 13.83 19.77 8.18
N ALA A 706 13.00 19.95 7.16
CA ALA A 706 13.32 20.85 6.06
C ALA A 706 13.31 22.33 6.49
N ILE A 707 12.44 22.71 7.44
CA ILE A 707 12.45 24.04 8.04
C ILE A 707 13.69 24.25 8.91
N ASP A 708 14.08 23.25 9.69
CA ASP A 708 15.31 23.31 10.51
C ASP A 708 16.56 23.45 9.62
N GLU A 709 16.57 22.81 8.45
CA GLU A 709 17.66 22.88 7.49
C GLU A 709 17.69 24.18 6.66
N TYR A 710 16.55 24.60 6.11
CA TYR A 710 16.49 25.73 5.16
C TYR A 710 16.01 27.04 5.76
N GLY A 711 15.54 27.02 7.00
CA GLY A 711 14.94 28.14 7.71
C GLY A 711 13.43 28.28 7.48
N PRO A 712 12.72 28.93 8.41
CA PRO A 712 11.25 29.05 8.42
C PRO A 712 10.65 29.98 7.36
N GLU A 713 11.50 30.77 6.70
CA GLU A 713 11.10 31.70 5.62
C GLU A 713 11.33 31.11 4.23
N SER A 714 11.98 29.94 4.15
CA SER A 714 12.33 29.31 2.88
C SER A 714 11.13 28.60 2.26
N ARG A 715 11.04 28.62 0.93
CA ARG A 715 10.09 27.79 0.17
C ARG A 715 10.57 26.36 -0.06
N LYS A 716 11.86 26.07 0.19
CA LYS A 716 12.47 24.75 0.00
C LYS A 716 11.81 23.61 0.78
N PRO A 717 11.25 23.81 2.00
CA PRO A 717 10.48 22.76 2.68
C PRO A 717 9.34 22.19 1.84
N TRP A 718 8.60 23.05 1.13
CA TRP A 718 7.50 22.63 0.25
C TRP A 718 7.98 21.88 -0.98
N GLU A 719 9.13 22.27 -1.54
CA GLU A 719 9.78 21.53 -2.63
C GLU A 719 10.29 20.16 -2.17
N ARG A 720 10.85 20.07 -0.95
CA ARG A 720 11.25 18.80 -0.36
C ARG A 720 10.04 17.89 -0.13
N LEU A 721 8.93 18.44 0.34
CA LEU A 721 7.67 17.70 0.47
C LEU A 721 7.12 17.23 -0.88
N PHE A 722 7.17 18.09 -1.90
CA PHE A 722 6.80 17.72 -3.26
C PHE A 722 7.64 16.55 -3.78
N ASN A 723 8.96 16.61 -3.63
CA ASN A 723 9.86 15.56 -4.10
C ASN A 723 9.63 14.24 -3.36
N SER A 724 9.47 14.30 -2.04
CA SER A 724 9.15 13.13 -1.20
C SER A 724 7.81 12.49 -1.59
N TRP A 725 6.74 13.29 -1.80
CA TRP A 725 5.46 12.76 -2.28
C TRP A 725 5.51 12.25 -3.71
N ARG A 726 6.35 12.83 -4.58
CA ARG A 726 6.58 12.32 -5.92
C ARG A 726 7.20 10.92 -5.85
N GLU A 727 8.17 10.69 -4.97
CA GLU A 727 8.72 9.35 -4.74
C GLU A 727 7.64 8.38 -4.25
N VAL A 728 6.85 8.75 -3.23
CA VAL A 728 5.69 7.96 -2.78
C VAL A 728 4.80 7.54 -3.96
N GLN A 729 4.47 8.47 -4.85
CA GLN A 729 3.61 8.17 -5.99
C GLN A 729 4.28 7.30 -7.05
N LYS A 730 5.59 7.42 -7.28
CA LYS A 730 6.33 6.53 -8.18
C LYS A 730 6.24 5.07 -7.74
N TYR A 731 6.43 4.80 -6.45
CA TYR A 731 6.36 3.44 -5.91
C TYR A 731 4.92 2.92 -5.80
N GLY A 732 3.93 3.79 -5.57
CA GLY A 732 2.51 3.42 -5.53
C GLY A 732 1.88 3.12 -6.90
N LEU A 733 2.28 3.87 -7.93
CA LEU A 733 1.78 3.68 -9.31
C LEU A 733 2.42 2.47 -10.01
N GLY A 734 3.55 1.97 -9.51
CA GLY A 734 4.29 0.84 -10.07
C GLY A 734 3.56 -0.51 -10.02
N GLU A 735 2.56 -0.68 -9.15
CA GLU A 735 1.84 -1.96 -9.00
C GLU A 735 0.34 -1.91 -9.35
N SER A 736 -0.21 -0.75 -9.71
CA SER A 736 -1.62 -0.64 -10.08
C SER A 736 -1.85 0.41 -11.17
N SER A 737 -2.12 -0.02 -12.42
CA SER A 737 -2.92 0.74 -13.42
C SER A 737 -2.91 0.22 -14.88
N SER A 738 -2.62 -1.06 -15.18
CA SER A 738 -2.94 -1.59 -16.52
C SER A 738 -4.23 -2.40 -16.63
N ASP A 739 -4.79 -2.94 -15.52
CA ASP A 739 -5.95 -3.85 -15.58
C ASP A 739 -7.04 -3.56 -14.53
N ARG A 740 -7.24 -2.29 -14.20
CA ARG A 740 -8.48 -1.82 -13.54
C ARG A 740 -9.09 -0.65 -14.32
N CYS A 741 -9.46 -0.92 -15.57
CA CYS A 741 -10.57 -0.31 -16.29
C CYS A 741 -11.21 -1.39 -17.15
#